data_AF-A0A2V7JUT4-F1
#
_entry.id   AF-A0A2V7JUT4-F1
#
_cell.length_a   1.000
_cell.length_b   1.000
_cell.length_c   1.000
_cell.angle_alpha   90.00
_cell.angle_beta   90.00
_cell.angle_gamma   90.00
#
_symmetry.space_group_name_H-M   'P 1'
#
loop_
_entity.id
_entity.type
_entity.pdbx_description
1 polymer ?
#
loop_
_entity_poly.entity_id
_entity_poly.type
_entity_poly.pdbx_seq_one_letter_code
_entity_poly.pdbx_strand_id
1 'polypeptide(L)'
;MSSKKSLATRLLLYGVLGCMASQTALAAVTDISSIPLATSGGANILPNLLFDLDDSGSMQWDFMPDYVSPNTLASALPQSKPCMVDSSGNAYCSSGCTFGGSGFVCTAAGGPPYQAGGANGFNGVAYDPNFYYRPGLSSTGQPLINPPTGLPLGDPVTTTSVADDVYFHAPFGASVTNVDLATQIGELKYCNSNTVCKRNGADSAGANLVSGTAFDSSSSSSGNTMPAGQFPYRTNPANASSAIFGLPEMMPIASFTRTGTTVTATTVEAHGLTTTDKVYVPSPASVSVTCVAVTAVTTNTFTYSTSTSGSVAATDGSYRKCDAASFVRAATTVTVTETGHGLAVNDIITTFIASGNAMNVTNANVTAVTATTFTYTTGTTGALGATAGFWVRTGLYNVASSVTGTANAYAVIPVEYCSDANLTNCAYVLPGNTPPAGFTFPAYVRFCQTQAQALAPGAVSDSSGTPRCRSKYNETAGITQYLYARHGWFRRDIIKSTVGSYTNRPSRPDCLGAPTCTYAEEINNYARWYTYYRTRLQMMKSSVGTSFLSFIGNPTGTPPKPNSLRIGLVTMHAQDSGSVIPAKYLKISDFNTTQASNFYTKFYTQTAGSFTPLQQALARAGWIYAGKLNTGLTTGIPTADDPIQAACQ
;
A
#
# COMPACT_ATOMS: atom_id res chain seq x y z
N MET A 1 23.05 37.82 -73.48
CA MET A 1 23.82 38.35 -72.32
C MET A 1 23.14 37.89 -71.03
N SER A 2 23.23 36.61 -70.66
CA SER A 2 24.14 36.04 -69.64
C SER A 2 24.21 36.86 -68.33
N SER A 3 23.30 36.59 -67.39
CA SER A 3 23.48 37.01 -66.00
C SER A 3 24.14 35.86 -65.24
N LYS A 4 25.48 35.92 -65.19
CA LYS A 4 26.40 35.03 -64.45
C LYS A 4 26.18 35.03 -62.92
N LYS A 5 25.11 35.64 -62.40
CA LYS A 5 24.86 35.84 -60.96
C LYS A 5 24.18 34.67 -60.25
N SER A 6 23.56 33.72 -60.97
CA SER A 6 22.83 32.59 -60.36
C SER A 6 23.74 31.42 -59.95
N LEU A 7 24.82 31.18 -60.71
CA LEU A 7 25.73 30.06 -60.46
C LEU A 7 26.69 30.36 -59.30
N ALA A 8 27.17 31.60 -59.19
CA ALA A 8 28.08 32.03 -58.13
C ALA A 8 27.44 31.96 -56.73
N THR A 9 26.17 32.35 -56.59
CA THR A 9 25.45 32.29 -55.32
C THR A 9 25.17 30.85 -54.88
N ARG A 10 24.90 29.94 -55.82
CA ARG A 10 24.72 28.52 -55.52
C ARG A 10 26.03 27.84 -55.14
N LEU A 11 27.15 28.16 -55.81
CA LEU A 11 28.48 27.65 -55.44
C LEU A 11 28.96 28.19 -54.07
N LEU A 12 28.65 29.45 -53.72
CA LEU A 12 28.93 29.96 -52.38
C LEU A 12 28.10 29.25 -51.30
N LEU A 13 26.84 28.94 -51.58
CA LEU A 13 25.98 28.25 -50.60
C LEU A 13 26.44 26.80 -50.38
N TYR A 14 26.84 26.07 -51.43
CA TYR A 14 27.43 24.74 -51.29
C TYR A 14 28.84 24.75 -50.69
N GLY A 15 29.64 25.81 -50.94
CA GLY A 15 30.94 26.00 -50.30
C GLY A 15 30.85 26.28 -48.79
N VAL A 16 29.84 27.04 -48.37
CA VAL A 16 29.58 27.33 -46.95
C VAL A 16 28.96 26.12 -46.22
N LEU A 17 28.04 25.38 -46.86
CA LEU A 17 27.51 24.12 -46.30
C LEU A 17 28.55 23.00 -46.25
N GLY A 18 29.49 22.94 -47.21
CA GLY A 18 30.61 21.99 -47.19
C GLY A 18 31.64 22.27 -46.09
N CYS A 19 31.86 23.54 -45.71
CA CYS A 19 32.77 23.91 -44.63
C CYS A 19 32.18 23.72 -43.22
N MET A 20 30.86 23.57 -43.08
CA MET A 20 30.22 23.27 -41.78
C MET A 20 30.09 21.77 -41.49
N ALA A 21 30.30 20.90 -42.48
CA ALA A 21 30.20 19.45 -42.35
C ALA A 21 31.54 18.74 -42.05
N SER A 22 32.64 19.49 -41.90
CA SER A 22 34.00 18.97 -41.70
C SER A 22 34.68 19.51 -40.44
N GLN A 23 33.92 19.73 -39.37
CA GLN A 23 34.54 19.79 -38.04
C GLN A 23 34.95 18.37 -37.66
N THR A 24 36.21 18.04 -37.88
CA THR A 24 36.86 16.95 -37.15
C THR A 24 36.68 17.24 -35.67
N ALA A 25 35.89 16.40 -34.99
CA ALA A 25 35.91 16.35 -33.54
C ALA A 25 37.32 15.92 -33.13
N LEU A 26 38.17 16.89 -32.81
CA LEU A 26 39.42 16.62 -32.14
C LEU A 26 39.04 15.96 -30.82
N ALA A 27 39.57 14.76 -30.57
CA ALA A 27 39.58 14.22 -29.22
C ALA A 27 40.12 15.31 -28.30
N ALA A 28 39.37 15.66 -27.25
CA ALA A 28 39.88 16.56 -26.23
C ALA A 28 41.20 15.96 -25.75
N VAL A 29 42.29 16.72 -25.84
CA VAL A 29 43.59 16.28 -25.35
C VAL A 29 43.41 16.02 -23.86
N THR A 30 43.51 14.75 -23.45
CA THR A 30 43.57 14.41 -22.03
C THR A 30 44.80 15.11 -21.47
N ASP A 31 44.58 16.14 -20.66
CA ASP A 31 45.66 16.97 -20.15
C ASP A 31 46.43 16.12 -19.13
N ILE A 32 47.73 15.92 -19.37
CA ILE A 32 48.58 15.22 -18.40
C ILE A 32 48.88 16.22 -17.29
N SER A 33 48.27 16.01 -16.12
CA SER A 33 48.44 16.90 -14.98
C SER A 33 49.92 17.03 -14.61
N SER A 34 50.46 18.23 -14.77
CA SER A 34 51.82 18.59 -14.33
C SER A 34 51.91 18.85 -12.82
N ILE A 35 50.78 18.76 -12.11
CA ILE A 35 50.65 18.96 -10.67
C ILE A 35 50.27 17.62 -10.04
N PRO A 36 50.98 17.14 -8.99
CA PRO A 36 50.60 15.94 -8.27
C PRO A 36 49.16 16.06 -7.76
N LEU A 37 48.32 15.05 -8.02
CA LEU A 37 46.91 15.00 -7.59
C LEU A 37 46.75 15.19 -6.07
N ALA A 38 47.79 14.88 -5.29
CA ALA A 38 47.86 15.08 -3.85
C ALA A 38 48.02 16.56 -3.41
N THR A 39 48.41 17.46 -4.32
CA THR A 39 48.70 18.88 -4.06
C THR A 39 47.74 19.86 -4.74
N SER A 40 46.93 19.39 -5.70
CA SER A 40 45.78 20.15 -6.18
C SER A 40 44.71 20.06 -5.09
N GLY A 41 44.48 21.12 -4.33
CA GLY A 41 43.45 21.16 -3.28
C GLY A 41 42.01 21.09 -3.82
N GLY A 42 41.65 20.09 -4.62
CA GLY A 42 40.33 19.84 -5.20
C GLY A 42 39.78 20.93 -6.12
N ALA A 43 40.48 22.05 -6.31
CA ALA A 43 39.89 23.28 -6.82
C ALA A 43 39.62 23.32 -8.34
N ASN A 44 40.32 22.51 -9.14
CA ASN A 44 40.28 22.59 -10.61
C ASN A 44 39.85 21.30 -11.33
N ILE A 45 39.62 20.19 -10.63
CA ILE A 45 39.14 18.93 -11.23
C ILE A 45 37.80 18.59 -10.58
N LEU A 46 36.72 18.77 -11.34
CA LEU A 46 35.37 18.48 -10.85
C LEU A 46 35.14 16.96 -10.80
N PRO A 47 34.45 16.44 -9.76
CA PRO A 47 34.12 15.03 -9.69
C PRO A 47 33.16 14.64 -10.82
N ASN A 48 33.44 13.50 -11.45
CA ASN A 48 32.54 12.87 -12.41
C ASN A 48 31.48 12.04 -11.68
N LEU A 49 30.21 12.32 -11.96
CA LEU A 49 29.07 11.53 -11.50
C LEU A 49 28.33 10.95 -12.69
N LEU A 50 28.09 9.65 -12.67
CA LEU A 50 27.20 8.99 -13.64
C LEU A 50 25.96 8.56 -12.89
N PHE A 51 24.82 9.16 -13.23
CA PHE A 51 23.54 8.70 -12.70
C PHE A 51 23.09 7.50 -13.52
N ASP A 52 23.09 6.31 -12.91
CA ASP A 52 22.53 5.10 -13.49
C ASP A 52 21.09 4.93 -12.98
N LEU A 53 20.11 5.25 -13.83
CA LEU A 53 18.69 5.14 -13.47
C LEU A 53 18.24 3.68 -13.57
N ASP A 54 17.74 3.15 -12.45
CA ASP A 54 16.90 1.97 -12.46
C ASP A 54 15.59 2.30 -13.19
N ASP A 55 15.47 1.81 -14.41
CA ASP A 55 14.27 1.83 -15.21
C ASP A 55 13.68 0.42 -15.36
N SER A 56 13.79 -0.45 -14.35
CA SER A 56 13.18 -1.79 -14.34
C SER A 56 11.66 -1.74 -14.32
N GLY A 57 11.01 -2.85 -14.67
CA GLY A 57 9.54 -2.96 -14.62
C GLY A 57 8.95 -2.71 -13.23
N SER A 58 9.74 -3.00 -12.18
CA SER A 58 9.35 -2.74 -10.80
C SER A 58 9.15 -1.26 -10.50
N MET A 59 9.79 -0.38 -11.28
CA MET A 59 9.71 1.06 -11.06
C MET A 59 8.34 1.64 -11.41
N GLN A 60 7.49 0.90 -12.13
CA GLN A 60 6.10 1.29 -12.39
C GLN A 60 5.16 1.01 -11.21
N TRP A 61 5.59 0.22 -10.22
CA TRP A 61 4.71 -0.20 -9.13
C TRP A 61 4.35 0.97 -8.21
N ASP A 62 3.10 0.97 -7.76
CA ASP A 62 2.57 1.90 -6.74
C ASP A 62 2.66 1.31 -5.32
N PHE A 63 3.57 0.35 -5.15
CA PHE A 63 3.87 -0.26 -3.87
C PHE A 63 5.37 -0.48 -3.64
N MET A 64 5.81 -0.36 -2.39
CA MET A 64 7.10 -0.85 -1.91
C MET A 64 7.05 -1.08 -0.40
N PRO A 65 7.74 -2.08 0.16
CA PRO A 65 8.55 -3.10 -0.52
C PRO A 65 7.73 -4.18 -1.26
N ASP A 66 8.40 -5.12 -1.91
CA ASP A 66 7.78 -6.10 -2.82
C ASP A 66 6.76 -7.02 -2.13
N TYR A 67 6.90 -7.27 -0.82
CA TYR A 67 5.96 -8.10 -0.07
C TYR A 67 4.58 -7.46 0.11
N VAL A 68 4.38 -6.19 -0.25
CA VAL A 68 3.09 -5.48 -0.12
C VAL A 68 2.04 -6.00 -1.11
N SER A 69 2.47 -6.39 -2.30
CA SER A 69 1.61 -6.97 -3.34
C SER A 69 2.17 -8.32 -3.77
N PRO A 70 1.67 -9.45 -3.24
CA PRO A 70 1.99 -10.74 -3.83
C PRO A 70 1.37 -10.76 -5.23
N ASN A 71 1.79 -11.66 -6.12
CA ASN A 71 1.06 -12.03 -7.35
C ASN A 71 1.02 -11.06 -8.55
N THR A 72 1.87 -10.03 -8.64
CA THR A 72 2.08 -9.38 -9.94
C THR A 72 2.75 -10.34 -10.92
N LEU A 73 2.51 -10.20 -12.23
CA LEU A 73 3.09 -11.04 -13.30
C LEU A 73 4.64 -11.05 -13.33
N ALA A 74 5.28 -10.31 -12.42
CA ALA A 74 6.73 -10.20 -12.20
C ALA A 74 7.13 -10.38 -10.71
N SER A 75 6.29 -11.00 -9.86
CA SER A 75 6.52 -10.98 -8.40
C SER A 75 7.71 -11.85 -7.98
N ALA A 76 8.72 -11.21 -7.40
CA ALA A 76 9.88 -11.86 -6.81
C ALA A 76 9.56 -12.62 -5.50
N LEU A 77 8.37 -12.42 -4.90
CA LEU A 77 7.98 -12.96 -3.59
C LEU A 77 6.59 -13.64 -3.59
N PRO A 78 6.46 -14.87 -4.13
CA PRO A 78 5.16 -15.54 -4.33
C PRO A 78 4.48 -16.01 -3.03
N GLN A 79 5.19 -16.06 -1.90
CA GLN A 79 4.65 -16.59 -0.64
C GLN A 79 4.15 -15.49 0.31
N SER A 80 4.33 -14.20 -0.02
CA SER A 80 3.86 -13.11 0.83
C SER A 80 2.36 -13.19 1.13
N LYS A 81 1.98 -12.98 2.40
CA LYS A 81 0.59 -12.95 2.89
C LYS A 81 0.29 -11.61 3.60
N PRO A 82 0.15 -10.51 2.85
CA PRO A 82 0.06 -9.17 3.42
C PRO A 82 -1.37 -8.78 3.85
N CYS A 83 -2.41 -9.46 3.35
CA CYS A 83 -3.80 -9.13 3.64
C CYS A 83 -4.60 -10.35 4.10
N MET A 84 -5.76 -10.07 4.70
CA MET A 84 -6.77 -11.10 4.98
C MET A 84 -7.33 -11.67 3.67
N VAL A 85 -7.70 -12.95 3.69
CA VAL A 85 -8.18 -13.68 2.50
C VAL A 85 -9.70 -13.56 2.37
N ASP A 86 -10.17 -13.36 1.14
CA ASP A 86 -11.60 -13.33 0.81
C ASP A 86 -12.20 -14.75 0.73
N SER A 87 -13.50 -14.83 0.45
CA SER A 87 -14.22 -16.11 0.31
C SER A 87 -13.70 -17.03 -0.81
N SER A 88 -12.95 -16.47 -1.76
CA SER A 88 -12.35 -17.19 -2.89
C SER A 88 -10.91 -17.63 -2.61
N GLY A 89 -10.42 -17.40 -1.39
CA GLY A 89 -9.05 -17.74 -0.98
C GLY A 89 -8.01 -16.76 -1.51
N ASN A 90 -8.44 -15.62 -2.08
CA ASN A 90 -7.51 -14.65 -2.61
C ASN A 90 -7.03 -13.70 -1.51
N ALA A 91 -5.71 -13.64 -1.33
CA ALA A 91 -5.04 -12.69 -0.44
C ALA A 91 -4.83 -11.33 -1.13
N TYR A 92 -5.88 -10.78 -1.75
CA TYR A 92 -5.77 -9.51 -2.46
C TYR A 92 -5.57 -8.37 -1.47
N CYS A 93 -4.36 -7.81 -1.45
CA CYS A 93 -4.18 -6.44 -0.99
C CYS A 93 -4.62 -5.44 -2.06
N SER A 94 -4.66 -5.81 -3.34
CA SER A 94 -5.14 -5.04 -4.49
C SER A 94 -5.71 -6.00 -5.54
N SER A 95 -6.53 -5.52 -6.47
CA SER A 95 -7.15 -6.35 -7.51
C SER A 95 -7.09 -5.71 -8.89
N GLY A 96 -7.08 -6.55 -9.93
CA GLY A 96 -7.14 -6.13 -11.33
C GLY A 96 -5.95 -5.27 -11.75
N CYS A 97 -4.76 -5.61 -11.25
CA CYS A 97 -3.52 -4.95 -11.64
C CYS A 97 -3.06 -5.41 -13.02
N THR A 98 -2.95 -4.47 -13.94
CA THR A 98 -2.49 -4.69 -15.31
C THR A 98 -1.26 -3.83 -15.59
N PHE A 99 -0.36 -4.36 -16.42
CA PHE A 99 0.69 -3.57 -17.05
C PHE A 99 0.13 -2.98 -18.34
N GLY A 100 0.06 -1.65 -18.43
CA GLY A 100 -0.33 -0.92 -19.63
C GLY A 100 0.79 0.01 -20.11
N GLY A 101 0.60 0.62 -21.30
CA GLY A 101 1.54 1.59 -21.85
C GLY A 101 1.73 2.85 -20.98
N SER A 102 0.84 3.09 -20.02
CA SER A 102 0.87 4.18 -19.03
C SER A 102 1.34 3.75 -17.63
N GLY A 103 1.80 2.51 -17.44
CA GLY A 103 2.31 2.01 -16.15
C GLY A 103 1.59 0.78 -15.60
N PHE A 104 1.95 0.40 -14.38
CA PHE A 104 1.25 -0.61 -13.59
C PHE A 104 0.03 0.06 -12.93
N VAL A 105 -1.17 -0.40 -13.31
CA VAL A 105 -2.43 0.17 -12.82
C VAL A 105 -3.27 -0.95 -12.20
N CYS A 106 -3.57 -0.83 -10.92
CA CYS A 106 -4.58 -1.66 -10.27
C CYS A 106 -5.96 -1.01 -10.43
N THR A 107 -6.93 -1.75 -10.99
CA THR A 107 -8.32 -1.27 -11.12
C THR A 107 -9.01 -1.11 -9.77
N ALA A 108 -8.50 -1.73 -8.69
CA ALA A 108 -8.75 -1.31 -7.33
C ALA A 108 -7.44 -0.92 -6.64
N ALA A 109 -7.33 0.35 -6.25
CA ALA A 109 -6.37 0.74 -5.23
C ALA A 109 -6.72 -0.05 -3.97
N GLY A 110 -5.75 -0.78 -3.46
CA GLY A 110 -5.92 -1.87 -2.51
C GLY A 110 -6.63 -1.63 -1.17
N GLY A 111 -6.70 -2.67 -0.34
CA GLY A 111 -7.17 -2.61 1.04
C GLY A 111 -6.22 -1.80 1.95
N PRO A 112 -6.56 -1.60 3.24
CA PRO A 112 -5.82 -0.71 4.14
C PRO A 112 -4.31 -0.97 4.22
N PRO A 113 -3.81 -2.23 4.28
CA PRO A 113 -2.37 -2.48 4.22
C PRO A 113 -1.69 -1.90 2.97
N TYR A 114 -2.34 -1.99 1.81
CA TYR A 114 -1.77 -1.48 0.55
C TYR A 114 -1.73 0.05 0.50
N GLN A 115 -2.73 0.70 1.10
CA GLN A 115 -2.94 2.16 1.03
C GLN A 115 -2.31 2.92 2.20
N ALA A 116 -1.77 2.23 3.20
CA ALA A 116 -1.13 2.87 4.34
C ALA A 116 0.32 3.26 4.03
N GLY A 117 0.53 4.55 3.80
CA GLY A 117 1.77 5.20 3.39
C GLY A 117 2.80 5.47 4.48
N GLY A 118 4.04 5.75 4.05
CA GLY A 118 5.08 6.38 4.86
C GLY A 118 5.89 5.45 5.76
N ALA A 119 6.71 6.03 6.64
CA ALA A 119 7.67 5.31 7.47
C ALA A 119 7.02 4.33 8.46
N ASN A 120 5.77 4.61 8.85
CA ASN A 120 4.97 3.78 9.75
C ASN A 120 3.86 3.01 9.02
N GLY A 121 3.76 3.18 7.70
CA GLY A 121 2.84 2.45 6.85
C GLY A 121 3.38 1.07 6.47
N PHE A 122 2.59 0.33 5.70
CA PHE A 122 3.04 -0.93 5.13
C PHE A 122 3.54 -0.76 3.69
N ASN A 123 3.01 0.23 2.97
CA ASN A 123 3.43 0.61 1.63
C ASN A 123 4.13 1.98 1.63
N GLY A 124 5.45 2.01 1.42
CA GLY A 124 6.23 3.23 1.37
C GLY A 124 5.90 4.19 0.21
N VAL A 125 5.22 3.74 -0.84
CA VAL A 125 4.79 4.60 -1.97
C VAL A 125 3.42 5.22 -1.73
N ALA A 126 2.57 4.60 -0.91
CA ALA A 126 1.23 5.10 -0.64
C ALA A 126 1.28 6.46 0.09
N TYR A 127 0.16 7.20 0.04
CA TYR A 127 0.04 8.50 0.67
C TYR A 127 0.21 8.42 2.19
N ASP A 128 1.20 9.13 2.73
CA ASP A 128 1.34 9.39 4.17
C ASP A 128 0.82 10.80 4.48
N PRO A 129 -0.31 10.91 5.21
CA PRO A 129 -0.84 12.21 5.59
C PRO A 129 0.13 13.08 6.42
N ASN A 130 1.09 12.47 7.12
CA ASN A 130 2.07 13.21 7.94
C ASN A 130 3.21 13.81 7.12
N PHE A 131 3.34 13.45 5.84
CA PHE A 131 4.40 13.90 4.97
C PHE A 131 3.95 15.04 4.06
N TYR A 132 4.81 16.05 3.91
CA TYR A 132 4.59 17.12 2.96
C TYR A 132 5.22 16.76 1.61
N TYR A 133 4.38 16.50 0.62
CA TYR A 133 4.82 16.20 -0.73
C TYR A 133 5.13 17.50 -1.47
N ARG A 134 6.32 17.61 -2.06
CA ARG A 134 6.74 18.77 -2.86
C ARG A 134 6.41 18.55 -4.34
N PRO A 135 6.08 19.58 -5.12
CA PRO A 135 5.93 19.41 -6.56
C PRO A 135 7.24 18.92 -7.20
N GLY A 136 7.14 18.17 -8.28
CA GLY A 136 8.28 17.88 -9.16
C GLY A 136 8.82 19.16 -9.79
N LEU A 137 10.14 19.31 -9.87
CA LEU A 137 10.81 20.55 -10.28
C LEU A 137 11.59 20.36 -11.59
N SER A 138 11.58 21.38 -12.45
CA SER A 138 12.42 21.48 -13.63
C SER A 138 13.86 21.84 -13.25
N SER A 139 14.78 21.84 -14.22
CA SER A 139 16.18 22.26 -14.01
C SER A 139 16.32 23.73 -13.57
N THR A 140 15.27 24.56 -13.73
CA THR A 140 15.26 25.95 -13.26
C THR A 140 14.67 26.10 -11.86
N GLY A 141 14.32 24.99 -11.20
CA GLY A 141 13.66 24.97 -9.89
C GLY A 141 12.18 25.35 -9.94
N GLN A 142 11.61 25.51 -11.13
CA GLN A 142 10.18 25.77 -11.29
C GLN A 142 9.40 24.46 -11.24
N PRO A 143 8.17 24.43 -10.68
CA PRO A 143 7.30 23.27 -10.79
C PRO A 143 7.10 22.82 -12.24
N LEU A 144 7.03 21.50 -12.48
CA LEU A 144 6.89 20.94 -13.83
C LEU A 144 5.55 21.26 -14.49
N ILE A 145 4.51 21.60 -13.72
CA ILE A 145 3.24 22.11 -14.25
C ILE A 145 3.16 23.61 -13.96
N ASN A 146 2.89 24.41 -15.02
CA ASN A 146 2.74 25.87 -15.02
C ASN A 146 1.51 26.27 -15.91
N PRO A 147 0.66 27.29 -15.59
CA PRO A 147 0.90 28.38 -14.66
C PRO A 147 0.94 27.92 -13.20
N PRO A 148 1.33 28.78 -12.24
CA PRO A 148 1.12 28.55 -10.80
C PRO A 148 -0.34 28.22 -10.42
N THR A 149 -1.28 28.28 -11.38
CA THR A 149 -2.72 28.05 -11.23
C THR A 149 -3.22 26.70 -11.79
N GLY A 150 -2.36 25.70 -11.94
CA GLY A 150 -2.83 24.31 -12.03
C GLY A 150 -1.72 23.34 -12.41
N LEU A 151 -1.46 22.21 -11.73
CA LEU A 151 -2.02 21.67 -10.47
C LEU A 151 -0.86 21.20 -9.58
N PRO A 152 -0.89 21.49 -8.27
CA PRO A 152 -1.96 21.12 -7.33
C PRO A 152 -3.07 22.17 -7.19
N LEU A 153 -4.20 21.75 -6.60
CA LEU A 153 -5.59 22.23 -6.71
C LEU A 153 -5.91 23.73 -6.47
N GLY A 154 -4.91 24.60 -6.31
CA GLY A 154 -5.08 26.01 -5.98
C GLY A 154 -5.59 26.23 -4.54
N ASP A 155 -5.66 27.50 -4.13
CA ASP A 155 -6.30 27.93 -2.88
C ASP A 155 -7.11 29.21 -3.15
N PRO A 156 -8.46 29.19 -3.05
CA PRO A 156 -9.29 28.05 -2.66
C PRO A 156 -9.36 26.96 -3.74
N VAL A 157 -9.65 25.73 -3.31
CA VAL A 157 -9.81 24.57 -4.19
C VAL A 157 -11.08 24.73 -5.04
N THR A 158 -10.92 24.94 -6.35
CA THR A 158 -12.05 25.11 -7.30
C THR A 158 -12.31 23.87 -8.17
N THR A 159 -11.36 22.94 -8.22
CA THR A 159 -11.44 21.66 -8.93
C THR A 159 -10.68 20.59 -8.14
N THR A 160 -11.04 19.32 -8.31
CA THR A 160 -10.36 18.14 -7.76
C THR A 160 -9.72 17.25 -8.84
N SER A 161 -9.81 17.66 -10.10
CA SER A 161 -9.23 16.95 -11.24
C SER A 161 -7.72 17.17 -11.30
N VAL A 162 -6.90 16.11 -11.24
CA VAL A 162 -5.43 16.15 -11.33
C VAL A 162 -4.86 15.25 -12.42
N ALA A 163 -3.66 15.58 -12.89
CA ALA A 163 -2.90 14.71 -13.79
C ALA A 163 -2.52 13.39 -13.08
N ASP A 164 -2.70 12.28 -13.80
CA ASP A 164 -2.34 10.93 -13.35
C ASP A 164 -0.83 10.67 -13.29
N ASP A 165 -0.09 11.16 -14.28
CA ASP A 165 1.37 11.15 -14.34
C ASP A 165 1.90 12.35 -15.13
N VAL A 166 2.46 13.33 -14.41
CA VAL A 166 3.05 14.52 -15.03
C VAL A 166 4.37 14.23 -15.76
N TYR A 167 5.13 13.23 -15.33
CA TYR A 167 6.42 12.90 -15.93
C TYR A 167 6.25 12.21 -17.29
N PHE A 168 5.02 11.88 -17.66
CA PHE A 168 4.65 11.30 -18.95
C PHE A 168 3.99 12.34 -19.91
N HIS A 169 3.97 13.64 -19.57
CA HIS A 169 3.34 14.71 -20.35
C HIS A 169 4.24 15.32 -21.45
N ALA A 170 3.64 15.99 -22.44
CA ALA A 170 4.34 16.86 -23.39
C ALA A 170 5.09 18.01 -22.67
N PRO A 171 6.38 18.26 -22.97
CA PRO A 171 7.06 17.97 -24.24
C PRO A 171 7.64 16.53 -24.35
N PHE A 172 7.32 15.63 -23.43
CA PHE A 172 7.95 14.31 -23.26
C PHE A 172 7.14 13.08 -23.74
N GLY A 173 5.99 13.25 -24.42
CA GLY A 173 5.54 12.28 -25.44
C GLY A 173 4.24 11.47 -25.27
N ALA A 174 3.36 11.71 -24.28
CA ALA A 174 2.07 11.01 -24.18
C ALA A 174 0.88 11.87 -23.67
N SER A 175 -0.34 11.34 -23.84
CA SER A 175 -1.59 11.97 -23.38
C SER A 175 -1.83 11.69 -21.89
N VAL A 176 -2.06 12.74 -21.11
CA VAL A 176 -2.41 12.67 -19.68
C VAL A 176 -3.87 12.27 -19.54
N THR A 177 -4.20 11.36 -18.62
CA THR A 177 -5.60 11.21 -18.16
C THR A 177 -5.77 11.95 -16.85
N ASN A 178 -6.86 12.69 -16.71
CA ASN A 178 -7.15 13.38 -15.46
C ASN A 178 -7.92 12.44 -14.53
N VAL A 179 -7.62 12.52 -13.24
CA VAL A 179 -8.31 11.81 -12.17
C VAL A 179 -8.98 12.82 -11.24
N ASP A 180 -10.28 12.69 -11.06
CA ASP A 180 -11.03 13.46 -10.07
C ASP A 180 -10.87 12.86 -8.67
N LEU A 181 -10.09 13.54 -7.83
CA LEU A 181 -9.83 13.11 -6.45
C LEU A 181 -11.10 13.06 -5.57
N ALA A 182 -12.21 13.70 -5.98
CA ALA A 182 -13.47 13.64 -5.26
C ALA A 182 -14.27 12.35 -5.51
N THR A 183 -14.06 11.67 -6.64
CA THR A 183 -14.96 10.60 -7.10
C THR A 183 -14.28 9.38 -7.73
N GLN A 184 -13.03 9.50 -8.16
CA GLN A 184 -12.33 8.51 -9.00
C GLN A 184 -11.16 7.81 -8.30
N ILE A 185 -11.03 7.93 -6.98
CA ILE A 185 -10.03 7.16 -6.22
C ILE A 185 -10.53 5.73 -6.03
N GLY A 186 -9.78 4.75 -6.53
CA GLY A 186 -10.12 3.33 -6.40
C GLY A 186 -10.06 2.85 -4.96
N GLU A 187 -10.97 1.96 -4.59
CA GLU A 187 -11.07 1.31 -3.28
C GLU A 187 -11.60 -0.14 -3.42
N LEU A 188 -11.42 -0.93 -2.35
CA LEU A 188 -12.09 -2.23 -2.20
C LEU A 188 -13.38 -2.11 -1.37
N LYS A 189 -14.44 -2.75 -1.88
CA LYS A 189 -15.71 -2.97 -1.19
C LYS A 189 -15.91 -4.47 -0.97
N TYR A 190 -16.42 -4.84 0.20
CA TYR A 190 -16.72 -6.23 0.55
C TYR A 190 -18.20 -6.41 0.84
N CYS A 191 -18.81 -7.40 0.20
CA CYS A 191 -20.23 -7.70 0.34
C CYS A 191 -20.46 -9.05 1.02
N ASN A 192 -21.62 -9.19 1.65
CA ASN A 192 -22.18 -10.50 1.96
C ASN A 192 -22.83 -11.12 0.70
N SER A 193 -23.27 -12.38 0.79
CA SER A 193 -23.87 -13.07 -0.35
C SER A 193 -25.23 -12.52 -0.81
N ASN A 194 -25.82 -11.57 -0.08
CA ASN A 194 -27.04 -10.83 -0.45
C ASN A 194 -26.76 -9.40 -0.92
N THR A 195 -25.52 -9.09 -1.32
CA THR A 195 -25.12 -7.77 -1.88
C THR A 195 -25.18 -6.59 -0.91
N VAL A 196 -25.32 -6.83 0.40
CA VAL A 196 -25.08 -5.80 1.42
C VAL A 196 -23.58 -5.63 1.52
N CYS A 197 -23.09 -4.39 1.41
CA CYS A 197 -21.66 -4.13 1.28
C CYS A 197 -21.14 -3.12 2.29
N LYS A 198 -19.85 -3.22 2.59
CA LYS A 198 -19.10 -2.31 3.46
C LYS A 198 -17.73 -1.99 2.83
N ARG A 199 -17.13 -0.88 3.24
CA ARG A 199 -15.75 -0.52 2.90
C ARG A 199 -14.90 -0.52 4.17
N ASN A 200 -13.59 -0.64 4.04
CA ASN A 200 -12.71 -0.57 5.21
C ASN A 200 -12.85 0.81 5.86
N GLY A 201 -13.21 0.87 7.15
CA GLY A 201 -13.39 2.15 7.84
C GLY A 201 -14.62 2.97 7.42
N ALA A 202 -15.52 2.44 6.58
CA ALA A 202 -16.62 3.20 5.99
C ALA A 202 -17.88 2.37 5.70
N ASP A 203 -19.01 3.05 5.55
CA ASP A 203 -20.22 2.44 5.00
C ASP A 203 -20.10 2.18 3.49
N SER A 204 -21.14 1.61 2.88
CA SER A 204 -21.18 1.35 1.43
C SER A 204 -21.05 2.63 0.59
N ALA A 205 -21.56 3.76 1.08
CA ALA A 205 -21.51 5.06 0.44
C ALA A 205 -20.13 5.76 0.58
N GLY A 206 -19.24 5.19 1.41
CA GLY A 206 -17.90 5.71 1.63
C GLY A 206 -17.80 6.74 2.75
N ALA A 207 -18.88 7.02 3.49
CA ALA A 207 -18.86 7.87 4.66
C ALA A 207 -18.19 7.16 5.83
N ASN A 208 -17.39 7.90 6.62
CA ASN A 208 -16.75 7.35 7.80
C ASN A 208 -17.84 6.90 8.75
N LEU A 209 -17.78 5.64 9.17
CA LEU A 209 -18.68 5.14 10.19
C LEU A 209 -18.40 5.89 11.50
N VAL A 210 -19.46 6.35 12.15
CA VAL A 210 -19.39 7.12 13.39
C VAL A 210 -18.73 6.28 14.48
N SER A 211 -17.93 6.92 15.34
CA SER A 211 -17.35 6.32 16.54
C SER A 211 -18.39 5.50 17.31
N GLY A 212 -18.15 4.19 17.44
CA GLY A 212 -19.05 3.23 18.08
C GLY A 212 -18.25 2.08 18.67
N THR A 213 -18.61 1.67 19.88
CA THR A 213 -17.85 0.85 20.83
C THR A 213 -17.57 -0.60 20.43
N ALA A 214 -16.49 -1.14 21.03
CA ALA A 214 -16.17 -2.53 21.34
C ALA A 214 -15.81 -3.50 20.18
N PHE A 215 -14.54 -3.49 19.79
CA PHE A 215 -13.86 -4.73 19.40
C PHE A 215 -13.52 -5.49 20.68
N ASP A 216 -14.49 -6.19 21.26
CA ASP A 216 -14.21 -7.09 22.37
C ASP A 216 -13.76 -8.44 21.83
N SER A 217 -12.44 -8.58 21.73
CA SER A 217 -11.79 -9.87 21.83
C SER A 217 -12.03 -10.42 23.22
N SER A 218 -12.93 -11.40 23.31
CA SER A 218 -13.27 -12.18 24.50
C SER A 218 -14.30 -11.58 25.46
N SER A 219 -15.59 -11.85 25.23
CA SER A 219 -16.58 -12.11 26.31
C SER A 219 -16.71 -11.08 27.46
N SER A 220 -16.23 -9.85 27.32
CA SER A 220 -16.04 -8.90 28.41
C SER A 220 -16.55 -7.51 28.05
N SER A 221 -17.37 -7.00 28.96
CA SER A 221 -18.03 -5.70 29.00
C SER A 221 -17.12 -4.46 29.00
N SER A 222 -15.88 -4.54 28.50
CA SER A 222 -14.94 -3.41 28.38
C SER A 222 -15.13 -2.68 27.05
N GLY A 223 -16.20 -1.88 26.99
CA GLY A 223 -16.51 -1.02 25.86
C GLY A 223 -15.49 0.11 25.67
N ASN A 224 -14.43 -0.15 24.90
CA ASN A 224 -13.57 0.93 24.42
C ASN A 224 -14.25 1.63 23.24
N THR A 225 -14.44 2.94 23.35
CA THR A 225 -14.95 3.78 22.27
C THR A 225 -13.80 4.09 21.31
N MET A 226 -13.89 3.61 20.07
CA MET A 226 -12.90 3.94 19.04
C MET A 226 -13.18 5.33 18.47
N PRO A 227 -12.15 6.17 18.26
CA PRO A 227 -12.29 7.40 17.47
C PRO A 227 -12.81 7.10 16.06
N ALA A 228 -13.49 8.08 15.45
CA ALA A 228 -14.03 7.93 14.10
C ALA A 228 -12.94 7.49 13.09
N GLY A 229 -13.30 6.54 12.22
CA GLY A 229 -12.40 5.99 11.21
C GLY A 229 -11.34 5.00 11.73
N GLN A 230 -11.23 4.76 13.05
CA GLN A 230 -10.34 3.72 13.58
C GLN A 230 -10.99 2.34 13.56
N PHE A 231 -10.24 1.32 13.15
CA PHE A 231 -10.70 -0.07 13.12
C PHE A 231 -9.55 -1.08 13.21
N PRO A 232 -9.79 -2.26 13.82
CA PRO A 232 -8.84 -3.36 13.85
C PRO A 232 -8.85 -4.14 12.54
N TYR A 233 -7.68 -4.57 12.08
CA TYR A 233 -7.51 -5.50 10.94
C TYR A 233 -7.11 -6.88 11.46
N ARG A 234 -8.10 -7.59 12.02
CA ARG A 234 -8.00 -8.86 12.76
C ARG A 234 -9.26 -9.70 12.56
N THR A 235 -9.27 -10.94 13.08
CA THR A 235 -10.51 -11.71 13.14
C THR A 235 -11.58 -11.00 13.97
N ASN A 236 -12.85 -11.12 13.56
CA ASN A 236 -14.01 -10.57 14.22
C ASN A 236 -14.65 -11.62 15.15
N PRO A 237 -14.40 -11.55 16.47
CA PRO A 237 -14.93 -12.51 17.44
C PRO A 237 -16.43 -12.34 17.71
N ALA A 238 -16.98 -11.16 17.42
CA ALA A 238 -18.36 -10.82 17.75
C ALA A 238 -19.33 -11.24 16.64
N ASN A 239 -20.43 -11.84 17.06
CA ASN A 239 -21.53 -12.24 16.18
C ASN A 239 -22.46 -11.04 15.87
N ALA A 240 -22.73 -10.23 16.89
CA ALA A 240 -23.27 -8.88 16.79
C ALA A 240 -22.15 -7.83 16.70
N SER A 241 -22.11 -6.99 15.66
CA SER A 241 -21.12 -5.89 15.63
C SER A 241 -21.61 -4.69 14.87
N SER A 242 -21.90 -3.62 15.61
CA SER A 242 -21.93 -2.24 15.12
C SER A 242 -20.54 -1.62 15.01
N ALA A 243 -19.49 -2.34 15.40
CA ALA A 243 -18.12 -1.86 15.35
C ALA A 243 -17.60 -1.81 13.91
N ILE A 244 -16.71 -0.85 13.67
CA ILE A 244 -15.97 -0.72 12.41
C ILE A 244 -14.87 -1.79 12.42
N PHE A 245 -14.88 -2.71 11.45
CA PHE A 245 -13.88 -3.77 11.35
C PHE A 245 -13.15 -3.75 10.01
N GLY A 246 -11.92 -4.27 10.02
CA GLY A 246 -11.15 -4.53 8.82
C GLY A 246 -11.80 -5.63 7.99
N LEU A 247 -11.83 -5.42 6.68
CA LEU A 247 -12.42 -6.32 5.69
C LEU A 247 -11.32 -6.97 4.84
N PRO A 248 -11.54 -8.20 4.32
CA PRO A 248 -12.75 -9.02 4.45
C PRO A 248 -13.02 -9.45 5.90
N GLU A 249 -14.31 -9.61 6.24
CA GLU A 249 -14.68 -10.11 7.57
C GLU A 249 -14.19 -11.55 7.74
N MET A 250 -13.38 -11.79 8.76
CA MET A 250 -12.89 -13.12 9.12
C MET A 250 -13.40 -13.53 10.50
N MET A 251 -13.69 -14.81 10.70
CA MET A 251 -13.98 -15.37 12.02
C MET A 251 -12.69 -15.71 12.79
N PRO A 252 -12.73 -15.80 14.13
CA PRO A 252 -11.66 -16.37 14.94
C PRO A 252 -11.18 -17.71 14.39
N ILE A 253 -9.87 -17.93 14.47
CA ILE A 253 -9.20 -19.12 13.93
C ILE A 253 -8.69 -19.97 15.09
N ALA A 254 -8.80 -21.29 14.94
CA ALA A 254 -8.24 -22.27 15.86
C ALA A 254 -7.71 -23.49 15.09
N SER A 255 -6.83 -24.25 15.73
CA SER A 255 -6.47 -25.60 15.28
C SER A 255 -7.40 -26.62 15.93
N PHE A 256 -8.11 -27.40 15.11
CA PHE A 256 -9.10 -28.38 15.56
C PHE A 256 -8.56 -29.79 15.45
N THR A 257 -8.79 -30.58 16.49
CA THR A 257 -8.57 -32.04 16.50
C THR A 257 -9.84 -32.72 16.96
N ARG A 258 -10.11 -33.94 16.47
CA ARG A 258 -11.23 -34.75 16.95
C ARG A 258 -10.76 -36.12 17.41
N THR A 259 -11.28 -36.59 18.53
CA THR A 259 -11.15 -37.98 19.00
C THR A 259 -12.52 -38.49 19.45
N GLY A 260 -12.99 -39.57 18.83
CA GLY A 260 -14.38 -39.99 18.99
C GLY A 260 -15.32 -38.89 18.48
N THR A 261 -16.29 -38.48 19.29
CA THR A 261 -17.18 -37.35 19.00
C THR A 261 -16.67 -36.01 19.55
N THR A 262 -15.62 -36.02 20.36
CA THR A 262 -15.13 -34.81 21.03
C THR A 262 -14.15 -34.08 20.12
N VAL A 263 -14.44 -32.82 19.82
CA VAL A 263 -13.55 -31.90 19.14
C VAL A 263 -12.88 -31.01 20.18
N THR A 264 -11.56 -30.81 20.03
CA THR A 264 -10.77 -29.85 20.79
C THR A 264 -10.25 -28.78 19.84
N ALA A 265 -10.61 -27.53 20.09
CA ALA A 265 -10.10 -26.36 19.40
C ALA A 265 -8.99 -25.72 20.23
N THR A 266 -7.87 -25.38 19.61
CA THR A 266 -6.72 -24.72 20.24
C THR A 266 -6.47 -23.36 19.59
N THR A 267 -6.48 -22.29 20.39
CA THR A 267 -6.33 -20.89 19.94
C THR A 267 -4.98 -20.31 20.32
N VAL A 268 -4.48 -19.36 19.51
CA VAL A 268 -3.20 -18.68 19.75
C VAL A 268 -3.23 -17.82 21.02
N GLU A 269 -4.42 -17.32 21.37
CA GLU A 269 -4.69 -16.46 22.52
C GLU A 269 -5.98 -16.87 23.23
N ALA A 270 -6.31 -16.17 24.32
CA ALA A 270 -7.49 -16.46 25.10
C ALA A 270 -8.77 -16.29 24.29
N HIS A 271 -9.63 -17.32 24.26
CA HIS A 271 -10.84 -17.31 23.43
C HIS A 271 -12.08 -16.70 24.10
N GLY A 272 -12.08 -16.51 25.42
CA GLY A 272 -13.21 -15.94 26.17
C GLY A 272 -14.45 -16.83 26.34
N LEU A 273 -14.56 -17.92 25.59
CA LEU A 273 -15.66 -18.87 25.74
C LEU A 273 -15.72 -19.51 27.15
N THR A 274 -16.95 -19.78 27.56
CA THR A 274 -17.33 -20.49 28.79
C THR A 274 -18.20 -21.71 28.44
N THR A 275 -18.47 -22.59 29.40
CA THR A 275 -19.35 -23.76 29.19
C THR A 275 -20.84 -23.40 29.05
N THR A 276 -21.23 -22.14 29.33
CA THR A 276 -22.59 -21.65 29.05
C THR A 276 -22.76 -21.21 27.60
N ASP A 277 -21.67 -21.10 26.85
CA ASP A 277 -21.69 -20.62 25.47
C ASP A 277 -21.99 -21.74 24.47
N LYS A 278 -22.44 -21.33 23.29
CA LYS A 278 -22.59 -22.18 22.11
C LYS A 278 -21.70 -21.68 21.00
N VAL A 279 -21.15 -22.61 20.22
CA VAL A 279 -20.25 -22.32 19.11
C VAL A 279 -20.85 -22.73 17.77
N TYR A 280 -20.58 -21.90 16.78
CA TYR A 280 -20.71 -22.18 15.36
C TYR A 280 -19.32 -22.43 14.79
N VAL A 281 -19.15 -23.55 14.10
CA VAL A 281 -17.90 -23.93 13.43
C VAL A 281 -18.26 -24.26 11.99
N PRO A 282 -18.07 -23.34 11.03
CA PRO A 282 -18.38 -23.59 9.62
C PRO A 282 -17.32 -24.45 8.93
N SER A 283 -16.07 -24.41 9.39
CA SER A 283 -14.94 -25.05 8.73
C SER A 283 -13.86 -25.50 9.73
N PRO A 284 -13.14 -26.61 9.44
CA PRO A 284 -13.36 -27.50 8.30
C PRO A 284 -14.62 -28.36 8.46
N ALA A 285 -15.18 -28.84 7.34
CA ALA A 285 -16.43 -29.62 7.34
C ALA A 285 -16.36 -30.89 8.20
N SER A 286 -15.16 -31.42 8.45
CA SER A 286 -14.93 -32.59 9.30
C SER A 286 -15.26 -32.37 10.78
N VAL A 287 -15.29 -31.13 11.25
CA VAL A 287 -15.57 -30.74 12.65
C VAL A 287 -16.69 -29.72 12.76
N SER A 288 -17.43 -29.47 11.68
CA SER A 288 -18.42 -28.40 11.63
C SER A 288 -19.63 -28.67 12.53
N VAL A 289 -20.13 -27.61 13.16
CA VAL A 289 -21.32 -27.63 14.04
C VAL A 289 -22.06 -26.31 13.98
N THR A 290 -23.36 -26.36 14.26
CA THR A 290 -24.22 -25.18 14.36
C THR A 290 -24.76 -25.02 15.78
N CYS A 291 -24.30 -23.99 16.50
CA CYS A 291 -24.71 -23.63 17.85
C CYS A 291 -24.74 -24.80 18.85
N VAL A 292 -23.67 -25.58 18.90
CA VAL A 292 -23.48 -26.67 19.86
C VAL A 292 -22.86 -26.13 21.15
N ALA A 293 -23.24 -26.71 22.29
CA ALA A 293 -22.74 -26.28 23.60
C ALA A 293 -21.24 -26.57 23.74
N VAL A 294 -20.52 -25.62 24.36
CA VAL A 294 -19.14 -25.83 24.79
C VAL A 294 -19.14 -26.75 26.01
N THR A 295 -18.36 -27.82 25.98
CA THR A 295 -18.38 -28.87 27.02
C THR A 295 -17.25 -28.70 28.04
N ALA A 296 -16.09 -28.17 27.65
CA ALA A 296 -15.01 -27.79 28.55
C ALA A 296 -14.19 -26.62 27.97
N VAL A 297 -13.51 -25.89 28.84
CA VAL A 297 -12.67 -24.74 28.48
C VAL A 297 -11.39 -24.68 29.32
N THR A 298 -10.32 -24.17 28.73
CA THR A 298 -9.15 -23.59 29.38
C THR A 298 -8.98 -22.16 28.88
N THR A 299 -7.83 -21.51 29.09
CA THR A 299 -7.54 -20.21 28.48
C THR A 299 -7.47 -20.29 26.96
N ASN A 300 -6.80 -21.33 26.42
CA ASN A 300 -6.46 -21.43 25.00
C ASN A 300 -7.09 -22.64 24.29
N THR A 301 -7.95 -23.38 24.99
CA THR A 301 -8.63 -24.53 24.39
C THR A 301 -10.08 -24.62 24.83
N PHE A 302 -10.95 -25.00 23.91
CA PHE A 302 -12.33 -25.36 24.23
C PHE A 302 -12.73 -26.63 23.51
N THR A 303 -13.70 -27.35 24.06
CA THR A 303 -14.21 -28.59 23.49
C THR A 303 -15.71 -28.54 23.23
N TYR A 304 -16.16 -29.31 22.25
CA TYR A 304 -17.57 -29.54 21.92
C TYR A 304 -17.73 -30.92 21.26
N SER A 305 -18.97 -31.37 21.10
CA SER A 305 -19.27 -32.67 20.51
C SER A 305 -19.84 -32.55 19.10
N THR A 306 -19.41 -33.43 18.19
CA THR A 306 -20.02 -33.62 16.86
C THR A 306 -20.93 -34.85 16.84
N SER A 307 -21.90 -34.89 15.93
CA SER A 307 -22.72 -36.10 15.69
C SER A 307 -21.93 -37.24 15.05
N THR A 308 -20.88 -36.90 14.29
CA THR A 308 -19.94 -37.85 13.70
C THR A 308 -18.84 -38.23 14.70
N SER A 309 -18.45 -39.50 14.73
CA SER A 309 -17.33 -40.01 15.52
C SER A 309 -16.11 -40.31 14.63
N GLY A 310 -14.89 -40.20 15.16
CA GLY A 310 -13.66 -40.60 14.49
C GLY A 310 -12.45 -39.79 14.94
N SER A 311 -11.35 -39.88 14.19
CA SER A 311 -10.15 -39.07 14.41
C SER A 311 -10.02 -38.01 13.32
N VAL A 312 -9.69 -36.78 13.71
CA VAL A 312 -9.31 -35.69 12.80
C VAL A 312 -8.00 -35.13 13.31
N ALA A 313 -6.97 -35.17 12.46
CA ALA A 313 -5.67 -34.56 12.75
C ALA A 313 -5.79 -33.04 12.87
N ALA A 314 -4.82 -32.41 13.52
CA ALA A 314 -4.80 -30.96 13.71
C ALA A 314 -5.00 -30.23 12.38
N THR A 315 -6.11 -29.51 12.26
CA THR A 315 -6.51 -28.80 11.04
C THR A 315 -6.98 -27.41 11.41
N ASP A 316 -6.49 -26.40 10.70
CA ASP A 316 -6.93 -25.02 10.92
C ASP A 316 -8.38 -24.83 10.47
N GLY A 317 -9.15 -24.12 11.27
CA GLY A 317 -10.56 -23.85 11.04
C GLY A 317 -10.98 -22.53 11.66
N SER A 318 -12.26 -22.22 11.54
CA SER A 318 -12.81 -20.98 12.09
C SER A 318 -14.02 -21.26 12.97
N TYR A 319 -14.26 -20.37 13.93
CA TYR A 319 -15.38 -20.49 14.85
C TYR A 319 -15.94 -19.13 15.25
N ARG A 320 -17.17 -19.14 15.76
CA ARG A 320 -17.83 -17.97 16.30
C ARG A 320 -18.78 -18.39 17.43
N LYS A 321 -18.98 -17.51 18.41
CA LYS A 321 -20.00 -17.70 19.46
C LYS A 321 -21.40 -17.43 18.88
N CYS A 322 -22.39 -18.24 19.24
CA CYS A 322 -23.79 -17.92 18.97
C CYS A 322 -24.34 -17.02 20.09
N ASP A 323 -25.08 -15.98 19.73
CA ASP A 323 -25.68 -15.06 20.69
C ASP A 323 -27.04 -15.56 21.15
N ALA A 324 -27.36 -15.33 22.42
CA ALA A 324 -28.65 -15.68 23.02
C ALA A 324 -29.63 -14.52 22.87
N ALA A 325 -30.88 -14.80 22.52
CA ALA A 325 -31.92 -13.80 22.35
C ALA A 325 -33.32 -14.33 22.70
N SER A 326 -34.30 -13.44 22.74
CA SER A 326 -35.72 -13.76 22.88
C SER A 326 -36.42 -13.71 21.52
N PHE A 327 -37.14 -14.78 21.18
CA PHE A 327 -37.81 -14.97 19.88
C PHE A 327 -39.32 -14.98 20.06
N VAL A 328 -40.03 -14.19 19.25
CA VAL A 328 -41.50 -14.14 19.20
C VAL A 328 -41.95 -14.28 17.76
N ARG A 329 -42.91 -15.16 17.47
CA ARG A 329 -43.48 -15.29 16.12
C ARG A 329 -44.90 -14.76 16.06
N ALA A 330 -45.18 -13.92 15.07
CA ALA A 330 -46.51 -13.51 14.68
C ALA A 330 -46.72 -13.81 13.19
N ALA A 331 -47.73 -14.63 12.86
CA ALA A 331 -47.89 -15.21 11.53
C ALA A 331 -46.59 -15.90 11.05
N THR A 332 -45.96 -15.41 9.98
CA THR A 332 -44.67 -15.90 9.46
C THR A 332 -43.47 -15.09 9.92
N THR A 333 -43.69 -13.96 10.59
CA THR A 333 -42.61 -13.04 11.00
C THR A 333 -42.12 -13.41 12.39
N VAL A 334 -40.83 -13.65 12.53
CA VAL A 334 -40.17 -13.80 13.82
C VAL A 334 -39.46 -12.50 14.16
N THR A 335 -39.77 -11.96 15.34
CA THR A 335 -39.06 -10.83 15.94
C THR A 335 -38.09 -11.36 16.99
N VAL A 336 -36.83 -11.01 16.84
CA VAL A 336 -35.76 -11.34 17.78
C VAL A 336 -35.41 -10.07 18.56
N THR A 337 -35.40 -10.17 19.88
CA THR A 337 -35.07 -9.06 20.77
C THR A 337 -33.68 -9.27 21.37
N GLU A 338 -32.77 -8.37 21.01
CA GLU A 338 -31.39 -8.30 21.51
C GLU A 338 -30.85 -6.89 21.30
N THR A 339 -30.29 -6.29 22.35
CA THR A 339 -29.68 -4.96 22.23
C THR A 339 -28.31 -5.07 21.58
N GLY A 340 -28.03 -4.23 20.59
CA GLY A 340 -26.69 -4.14 19.99
C GLY A 340 -26.36 -5.26 18.98
N HIS A 341 -27.37 -5.96 18.44
CA HIS A 341 -27.19 -7.06 17.48
C HIS A 341 -26.39 -6.69 16.21
N GLY A 342 -26.28 -5.39 15.86
CA GLY A 342 -25.37 -4.91 14.81
C GLY A 342 -25.65 -5.44 13.40
N LEU A 343 -26.90 -5.84 13.12
CA LEU A 343 -27.33 -6.36 11.83
C LEU A 343 -27.88 -5.24 10.95
N ALA A 344 -27.73 -5.40 9.63
CA ALA A 344 -28.41 -4.64 8.61
C ALA A 344 -29.49 -5.49 7.93
N VAL A 345 -30.45 -4.82 7.28
CA VAL A 345 -31.41 -5.51 6.38
C VAL A 345 -30.63 -6.29 5.32
N ASN A 346 -31.09 -7.50 5.02
CA ASN A 346 -30.48 -8.50 4.14
C ASN A 346 -29.18 -9.16 4.65
N ASP A 347 -28.77 -8.91 5.91
CA ASP A 347 -27.81 -9.82 6.56
C ASP A 347 -28.38 -11.24 6.66
N ILE A 348 -27.49 -12.22 6.72
CA ILE A 348 -27.85 -13.65 6.73
C ILE A 348 -27.54 -14.24 8.08
N ILE A 349 -28.55 -14.86 8.67
CA ILE A 349 -28.49 -15.48 9.99
C ILE A 349 -28.94 -16.93 9.96
N THR A 350 -28.51 -17.70 10.95
CA THR A 350 -29.05 -19.02 11.30
C THR A 350 -29.50 -18.98 12.75
N THR A 351 -30.66 -19.57 13.05
CA THR A 351 -31.26 -19.56 14.39
C THR A 351 -31.40 -20.98 14.93
N PHE A 352 -31.31 -21.11 16.25
CA PHE A 352 -31.41 -22.37 16.97
C PHE A 352 -32.18 -22.20 18.28
N ILE A 353 -33.31 -22.87 18.38
CA ILE A 353 -34.19 -22.91 19.55
C ILE A 353 -34.30 -24.36 20.00
N ALA A 354 -33.87 -24.62 21.24
CA ALA A 354 -33.73 -25.96 21.79
C ALA A 354 -35.05 -26.74 21.86
N SER A 355 -36.18 -26.04 22.00
CA SER A 355 -37.51 -26.67 22.03
C SER A 355 -37.95 -27.24 20.67
N GLY A 356 -37.18 -27.04 19.59
CA GLY A 356 -37.51 -27.55 18.26
C GLY A 356 -38.69 -26.82 17.60
N ASN A 357 -39.06 -25.64 18.12
CA ASN A 357 -40.18 -24.85 17.58
C ASN A 357 -39.88 -24.41 16.14
N ALA A 358 -40.93 -24.15 15.36
CA ALA A 358 -40.86 -23.71 13.96
C ALA A 358 -40.34 -22.26 13.75
N MET A 359 -39.45 -21.80 14.62
CA MET A 359 -38.68 -20.55 14.47
C MET A 359 -37.23 -20.82 14.05
N ASN A 360 -36.77 -22.08 14.04
CA ASN A 360 -35.44 -22.44 13.53
C ASN A 360 -35.35 -22.23 12.02
N VAL A 361 -34.33 -21.48 11.58
CA VAL A 361 -34.04 -21.25 10.16
C VAL A 361 -32.54 -21.36 9.89
N THR A 362 -32.21 -21.77 8.68
CA THR A 362 -30.84 -21.80 8.17
C THR A 362 -30.71 -20.74 7.09
N ASN A 363 -29.72 -19.85 7.22
CA ASN A 363 -29.41 -18.80 6.25
C ASN A 363 -30.62 -17.93 5.84
N ALA A 364 -31.38 -17.46 6.82
CA ALA A 364 -32.50 -16.54 6.57
C ALA A 364 -32.01 -15.09 6.41
N ASN A 365 -32.71 -14.34 5.58
CA ASN A 365 -32.49 -12.91 5.40
C ASN A 365 -33.15 -12.14 6.53
N VAL A 366 -32.41 -11.18 7.09
CA VAL A 366 -32.96 -10.17 7.98
C VAL A 366 -33.84 -9.22 7.17
N THR A 367 -35.09 -9.00 7.59
CA THR A 367 -36.08 -8.20 6.86
C THR A 367 -36.29 -6.80 7.43
N ALA A 368 -36.05 -6.60 8.72
CA ALA A 368 -36.09 -5.29 9.37
C ALA A 368 -35.15 -5.28 10.58
N VAL A 369 -34.65 -4.10 10.94
CA VAL A 369 -33.71 -3.89 12.05
C VAL A 369 -34.04 -2.61 12.81
N THR A 370 -33.84 -2.64 14.12
CA THR A 370 -33.79 -1.47 15.01
C THR A 370 -32.49 -1.53 15.83
N ALA A 371 -32.34 -0.72 16.89
CA ALA A 371 -31.21 -0.86 17.81
C ALA A 371 -31.33 -2.06 18.77
N THR A 372 -32.53 -2.63 18.92
CA THR A 372 -32.85 -3.64 19.95
C THR A 372 -33.56 -4.87 19.41
N THR A 373 -33.92 -4.86 18.12
CA THR A 373 -34.68 -5.95 17.49
C THR A 373 -34.31 -6.10 16.03
N PHE A 374 -34.41 -7.33 15.55
CA PHE A 374 -34.41 -7.63 14.12
C PHE A 374 -35.48 -8.66 13.79
N THR A 375 -35.89 -8.72 12.52
CA THR A 375 -36.91 -9.67 12.07
C THR A 375 -36.41 -10.53 10.92
N TYR A 376 -36.98 -11.73 10.80
CA TYR A 376 -36.85 -12.61 9.63
C TYR A 376 -38.18 -13.35 9.42
N THR A 377 -38.32 -14.02 8.27
CA THR A 377 -39.52 -14.80 7.94
C THR A 377 -39.27 -16.29 8.01
N THR A 378 -40.29 -17.04 8.43
CA THR A 378 -40.32 -18.51 8.45
C THR A 378 -41.37 -19.05 7.49
N GLY A 379 -41.17 -20.27 6.97
CA GLY A 379 -42.18 -20.95 6.15
C GLY A 379 -43.42 -21.42 6.92
N THR A 380 -43.42 -21.32 8.24
CA THR A 380 -44.53 -21.74 9.12
C THR A 380 -45.30 -20.54 9.63
N THR A 381 -46.62 -20.66 9.75
CA THR A 381 -47.53 -19.62 10.26
C THR A 381 -47.94 -19.87 11.73
N GLY A 382 -48.51 -18.85 12.37
CA GLY A 382 -49.09 -18.93 13.71
C GLY A 382 -48.30 -18.17 14.78
N ALA A 383 -48.94 -17.90 15.92
CA ALA A 383 -48.36 -17.14 17.01
C ALA A 383 -47.58 -18.04 17.99
N LEU A 384 -46.38 -17.62 18.37
CA LEU A 384 -45.60 -18.22 19.45
C LEU A 384 -45.11 -17.12 20.40
N GLY A 385 -45.28 -17.33 21.70
CA GLY A 385 -44.79 -16.43 22.73
C GLY A 385 -43.27 -16.38 22.82
N ALA A 386 -42.77 -15.46 23.65
CA ALA A 386 -41.34 -15.27 23.89
C ALA A 386 -40.66 -16.59 24.28
N THR A 387 -39.72 -17.02 23.45
CA THR A 387 -38.96 -18.26 23.63
C THR A 387 -37.47 -17.93 23.59
N ALA A 388 -36.71 -18.42 24.57
CA ALA A 388 -35.26 -18.28 24.56
C ALA A 388 -34.64 -19.12 23.44
N GLY A 389 -33.69 -18.53 22.71
CA GLY A 389 -33.00 -19.20 21.62
C GLY A 389 -31.61 -18.60 21.37
N PHE A 390 -30.95 -19.12 20.34
CA PHE A 390 -29.65 -18.67 19.89
C PHE A 390 -29.69 -18.30 18.41
N TRP A 391 -28.79 -17.45 17.98
CA TRP A 391 -28.57 -17.18 16.56
C TRP A 391 -27.10 -16.90 16.27
N VAL A 392 -26.74 -16.99 14.99
CA VAL A 392 -25.42 -16.65 14.48
C VAL A 392 -25.53 -16.02 13.09
N ARG A 393 -24.78 -14.96 12.82
CA ARG A 393 -24.59 -14.37 11.49
C ARG A 393 -23.69 -15.29 10.67
N THR A 394 -24.26 -15.88 9.64
CA THR A 394 -23.57 -16.80 8.73
C THR A 394 -23.13 -16.12 7.43
N GLY A 395 -23.75 -15.00 7.05
CA GLY A 395 -23.30 -14.17 5.92
C GLY A 395 -22.23 -13.16 6.33
N LEU A 396 -20.96 -13.44 6.01
CA LEU A 396 -19.84 -12.53 6.26
C LEU A 396 -19.67 -11.50 5.14
N TYR A 397 -19.15 -10.32 5.48
CA TYR A 397 -18.72 -9.31 4.49
C TYR A 397 -17.34 -9.66 3.91
N ASN A 398 -17.28 -10.69 3.07
CA ASN A 398 -16.01 -11.26 2.59
C ASN A 398 -15.95 -11.53 1.09
N VAL A 399 -16.88 -10.99 0.30
CA VAL A 399 -16.86 -11.04 -1.17
C VAL A 399 -16.32 -9.71 -1.70
N ALA A 400 -15.11 -9.71 -2.26
CA ALA A 400 -14.43 -8.50 -2.72
C ALA A 400 -14.94 -7.99 -4.09
N SER A 401 -14.98 -6.66 -4.25
CA SER A 401 -15.26 -5.96 -5.50
C SER A 401 -14.57 -4.58 -5.52
N SER A 402 -14.27 -4.06 -6.71
CA SER A 402 -13.69 -2.72 -6.89
C SER A 402 -14.78 -1.65 -6.91
N VAL A 403 -14.49 -0.47 -6.36
CA VAL A 403 -15.35 0.72 -6.40
C VAL A 403 -14.47 1.97 -6.48
N THR A 404 -15.02 3.12 -6.88
CA THR A 404 -14.33 4.40 -6.74
C THR A 404 -14.99 5.26 -5.65
N GLY A 405 -14.26 6.27 -5.19
CA GLY A 405 -14.72 7.19 -4.18
C GLY A 405 -13.84 8.42 -4.07
N THR A 406 -14.03 9.13 -2.98
CA THR A 406 -13.23 10.30 -2.62
C THR A 406 -11.86 9.89 -2.12
N ALA A 407 -10.88 10.77 -2.30
CA ALA A 407 -9.55 10.69 -1.71
C ALA A 407 -9.65 10.34 -0.22
N ASN A 408 -8.79 9.43 0.19
CA ASN A 408 -8.75 8.89 1.54
C ASN A 408 -7.32 8.51 1.89
N ALA A 409 -7.01 8.50 3.18
CA ALA A 409 -5.71 8.11 3.70
C ALA A 409 -5.89 7.05 4.78
N TYR A 410 -4.98 6.06 4.79
CA TYR A 410 -4.88 5.11 5.88
C TYR A 410 -3.59 5.34 6.66
N ALA A 411 -3.69 5.37 7.98
CA ALA A 411 -2.55 5.37 8.89
C ALA A 411 -2.59 4.12 9.77
N VAL A 412 -1.42 3.58 10.10
CA VAL A 412 -1.31 2.48 11.06
C VAL A 412 -1.08 3.05 12.46
N ILE A 413 -1.91 2.64 13.40
CA ILE A 413 -1.82 2.95 14.83
C ILE A 413 -1.25 1.72 15.54
N PRO A 414 -0.11 1.83 16.24
CA PRO A 414 0.47 0.70 16.95
C PRO A 414 -0.43 0.36 18.15
N VAL A 415 -0.86 -0.90 18.20
CA VAL A 415 -1.59 -1.48 19.34
C VAL A 415 -0.80 -2.58 20.04
N GLU A 416 0.44 -2.76 19.61
CA GLU A 416 1.43 -3.59 20.25
C GLU A 416 2.68 -2.75 20.45
N TYR A 417 3.25 -2.85 21.65
CA TYR A 417 4.53 -2.25 21.97
C TYR A 417 5.47 -3.35 22.42
N CYS A 418 6.68 -3.38 21.89
CA CYS A 418 7.63 -4.45 22.07
C CYS A 418 8.79 -4.02 22.95
N SER A 419 9.42 -5.00 23.60
CA SER A 419 10.60 -4.79 24.44
C SER A 419 11.89 -4.60 23.64
N ASP A 420 11.85 -4.87 22.34
CA ASP A 420 13.01 -4.86 21.46
C ASP A 420 12.65 -4.39 20.05
N ALA A 421 13.65 -3.89 19.31
CA ALA A 421 13.49 -3.39 17.94
C ALA A 421 13.24 -4.50 16.89
N ASN A 422 13.49 -5.78 17.21
CA ASN A 422 13.11 -6.89 16.35
C ASN A 422 11.63 -7.26 16.49
N LEU A 423 10.91 -6.60 17.41
CA LEU A 423 9.48 -6.75 17.65
C LEU A 423 9.11 -8.21 17.92
N THR A 424 9.80 -8.90 18.83
CA THR A 424 9.55 -10.32 19.11
C THR A 424 8.68 -10.53 20.35
N ASN A 425 8.93 -9.75 21.40
CA ASN A 425 8.16 -9.80 22.64
C ASN A 425 7.39 -8.49 22.86
N CYS A 426 6.06 -8.55 22.83
CA CYS A 426 5.19 -7.38 22.82
C CYS A 426 4.02 -7.44 23.82
N ALA A 427 3.58 -6.28 24.28
CA ALA A 427 2.37 -6.12 25.07
C ALA A 427 1.29 -5.46 24.21
N TYR A 428 0.05 -5.90 24.39
CA TYR A 428 -1.09 -5.27 23.72
C TYR A 428 -1.45 -3.98 24.46
N VAL A 429 -1.64 -2.90 23.73
CA VAL A 429 -1.96 -1.59 24.27
C VAL A 429 -3.04 -0.97 23.40
N LEU A 430 -4.22 -0.76 24.00
CA LEU A 430 -5.30 -0.08 23.30
C LEU A 430 -4.91 1.36 22.95
N PRO A 431 -5.37 1.90 21.80
CA PRO A 431 -5.10 3.29 21.43
C PRO A 431 -5.51 4.26 22.55
N GLY A 432 -4.63 5.19 22.89
CA GLY A 432 -4.82 6.16 23.98
C GLY A 432 -4.26 5.73 25.33
N ASN A 433 -3.91 4.45 25.52
CA ASN A 433 -3.27 3.98 26.74
C ASN A 433 -1.74 4.13 26.67
N THR A 434 -1.11 4.24 27.84
CA THR A 434 0.35 4.30 27.95
C THR A 434 0.94 2.88 27.87
N PRO A 435 1.99 2.65 27.07
CA PRO A 435 2.68 1.36 27.02
C PRO A 435 3.25 0.96 28.39
N PRO A 436 3.25 -0.34 28.74
CA PRO A 436 3.90 -0.83 29.96
C PRO A 436 5.40 -0.50 29.99
N ALA A 437 5.95 -0.35 31.20
CA ALA A 437 7.39 -0.12 31.37
C ALA A 437 8.22 -1.23 30.69
N GLY A 438 9.26 -0.84 29.95
CA GLY A 438 10.11 -1.77 29.20
C GLY A 438 9.61 -2.13 27.79
N PHE A 439 8.40 -1.73 27.40
CA PHE A 439 7.87 -1.94 26.04
C PHE A 439 7.82 -0.61 25.28
N THR A 440 8.98 -0.18 24.78
CA THR A 440 9.17 1.16 24.18
C THR A 440 9.11 1.18 22.66
N PHE A 441 9.09 0.03 21.99
CA PHE A 441 9.14 -0.06 20.53
C PHE A 441 7.73 -0.25 19.95
N PRO A 442 7.11 0.75 19.30
CA PRO A 442 5.80 0.59 18.68
C PRO A 442 5.86 -0.38 17.51
N ALA A 443 4.96 -1.37 17.48
CA ALA A 443 4.81 -2.30 16.38
C ALA A 443 3.69 -1.86 15.42
N TYR A 444 4.06 -1.11 14.39
CA TYR A 444 3.15 -0.76 13.29
C TYR A 444 2.87 -1.97 12.40
N VAL A 445 3.92 -2.68 12.00
CA VAL A 445 3.78 -3.95 11.25
C VAL A 445 4.83 -4.95 11.74
N ARG A 446 4.39 -6.20 11.88
CA ARG A 446 5.22 -7.37 12.15
C ARG A 446 4.87 -8.48 11.17
N PHE A 447 5.73 -9.48 11.04
CA PHE A 447 5.51 -10.66 10.21
C PHE A 447 5.50 -11.90 11.11
N CYS A 448 4.46 -12.70 10.99
CA CYS A 448 4.23 -13.91 11.78
C CYS A 448 4.43 -15.18 10.94
N GLN A 449 4.66 -16.30 11.62
CA GLN A 449 4.84 -17.59 10.98
C GLN A 449 3.51 -18.16 10.46
N THR A 450 2.38 -17.89 11.14
CA THR A 450 1.06 -18.42 10.76
C THR A 450 -0.01 -17.34 10.66
N GLN A 451 -1.08 -17.63 9.92
CA GLN A 451 -2.23 -16.74 9.80
C GLN A 451 -2.94 -16.51 11.15
N ALA A 452 -3.07 -17.57 11.96
CA ALA A 452 -3.68 -17.48 13.27
C ALA A 452 -2.92 -16.49 14.19
N GLN A 453 -1.59 -16.46 14.11
CA GLN A 453 -0.75 -15.49 14.82
C GLN A 453 -0.94 -14.07 14.26
N ALA A 454 -0.99 -13.89 12.95
CA ALA A 454 -1.17 -12.56 12.35
C ALA A 454 -2.54 -11.94 12.64
N LEU A 455 -3.59 -12.76 12.73
CA LEU A 455 -4.96 -12.31 12.90
C LEU A 455 -5.51 -12.43 14.33
N ALA A 456 -4.69 -12.87 15.29
CA ALA A 456 -5.04 -12.93 16.71
C ALA A 456 -5.41 -11.52 17.24
N PRO A 457 -6.61 -11.34 17.82
CA PRO A 457 -7.08 -10.06 18.36
C PRO A 457 -6.15 -9.35 19.38
N GLY A 458 -5.56 -10.09 20.31
CA GLY A 458 -4.62 -9.63 21.35
C GLY A 458 -3.14 -9.79 20.95
N ALA A 459 -2.22 -9.54 21.89
CA ALA A 459 -0.78 -9.56 21.60
C ALA A 459 -0.27 -10.98 21.33
N VAL A 460 0.55 -11.10 20.28
CA VAL A 460 1.30 -12.32 20.00
C VAL A 460 2.78 -12.10 20.32
N SER A 461 3.23 -12.79 21.36
CA SER A 461 4.56 -12.61 21.93
C SER A 461 5.16 -13.93 22.35
N ASP A 462 6.45 -14.07 22.09
CA ASP A 462 7.31 -15.07 22.69
C ASP A 462 8.76 -14.58 22.68
N SER A 463 9.46 -14.82 23.78
CA SER A 463 10.91 -14.59 23.89
C SER A 463 11.68 -15.88 23.63
N SER A 464 11.11 -16.82 22.87
CA SER A 464 11.73 -18.10 22.56
C SER A 464 12.86 -17.93 21.53
N GLY A 465 13.65 -18.98 21.31
CA GLY A 465 14.69 -18.97 20.26
C GLY A 465 14.14 -18.78 18.84
N THR A 466 12.84 -19.04 18.61
CA THR A 466 12.17 -18.88 17.32
C THR A 466 10.87 -18.08 17.49
N PRO A 467 10.93 -16.75 17.39
CA PRO A 467 9.78 -15.91 17.74
C PRO A 467 8.59 -16.16 16.81
N ARG A 468 7.36 -16.06 17.30
CA ARG A 468 6.10 -16.21 16.55
C ARG A 468 5.92 -15.09 15.52
N CYS A 469 6.28 -13.86 15.88
CA CYS A 469 6.24 -12.70 15.01
C CYS A 469 7.46 -11.80 15.21
N ARG A 470 7.88 -11.07 14.17
CA ARG A 470 9.07 -10.19 14.18
C ARG A 470 8.97 -9.03 13.19
N SER A 471 9.90 -8.09 13.21
CA SER A 471 9.93 -6.92 12.31
C SER A 471 10.29 -7.23 10.84
N LYS A 472 10.85 -8.41 10.55
CA LYS A 472 11.40 -8.74 9.23
C LYS A 472 10.62 -9.85 8.52
N TYR A 473 10.20 -9.57 7.29
CA TYR A 473 9.63 -10.56 6.37
C TYR A 473 10.68 -11.57 5.91
N ASN A 474 10.28 -12.83 5.77
CA ASN A 474 11.15 -13.89 5.27
C ASN A 474 10.35 -15.02 4.61
N GLU A 475 10.57 -15.28 3.31
CA GLU A 475 10.01 -16.43 2.60
C GLU A 475 11.04 -17.45 2.13
N THR A 476 12.31 -17.29 2.48
CA THR A 476 13.38 -18.21 2.07
C THR A 476 13.09 -19.61 2.57
N ALA A 477 13.04 -20.57 1.64
CA ALA A 477 12.83 -21.98 1.96
C ALA A 477 13.99 -22.54 2.79
N GLY A 478 13.69 -23.48 3.70
CA GLY A 478 14.70 -24.14 4.55
C GLY A 478 15.08 -23.38 5.82
N ILE A 479 14.55 -22.18 6.04
CA ILE A 479 14.62 -21.44 7.30
C ILE A 479 13.22 -21.05 7.77
N THR A 480 13.05 -20.70 9.04
CA THR A 480 11.76 -20.27 9.58
C THR A 480 11.22 -19.07 8.81
N GLN A 481 10.06 -19.26 8.19
CA GLN A 481 9.41 -18.24 7.37
C GLN A 481 8.51 -17.33 8.22
N TYR A 482 8.43 -16.07 7.80
CA TYR A 482 7.63 -15.01 8.42
C TYR A 482 6.85 -14.33 7.30
N LEU A 483 5.74 -14.96 6.91
CA LEU A 483 4.99 -14.63 5.68
C LEU A 483 3.79 -13.72 5.94
N TYR A 484 3.20 -13.82 7.12
CA TYR A 484 1.89 -13.24 7.43
C TYR A 484 2.02 -11.89 8.11
N ALA A 485 1.59 -10.83 7.44
CA ALA A 485 1.67 -9.49 8.01
C ALA A 485 0.64 -9.29 9.14
N ARG A 486 1.13 -8.85 10.29
CA ARG A 486 0.38 -8.47 11.48
C ARG A 486 0.47 -6.95 11.62
N HIS A 487 -0.64 -6.28 11.38
CA HIS A 487 -0.72 -4.82 11.38
C HIS A 487 -1.10 -4.28 12.75
N GLY A 488 -0.80 -3.02 13.03
CA GLY A 488 -1.54 -2.26 14.04
C GLY A 488 -3.03 -2.14 13.69
N TRP A 489 -3.70 -1.22 14.34
CA TRP A 489 -5.03 -0.78 13.89
C TRP A 489 -4.87 0.20 12.75
N PHE A 490 -5.91 0.35 11.93
CA PHE A 490 -5.92 1.36 10.89
C PHE A 490 -6.81 2.53 11.31
N ARG A 491 -6.44 3.71 10.84
CA ARG A 491 -7.30 4.90 10.85
C ARG A 491 -7.51 5.37 9.42
N ARG A 492 -8.76 5.57 9.03
CA ARG A 492 -9.16 6.15 7.74
C ARG A 492 -9.57 7.61 7.88
N ASP A 493 -8.88 8.48 7.16
CA ASP A 493 -9.28 9.87 6.96
C ASP A 493 -9.92 10.00 5.58
N ILE A 494 -11.18 10.47 5.47
CA ILE A 494 -11.78 10.84 4.18
C ILE A 494 -11.43 12.29 3.88
N ILE A 495 -10.85 12.55 2.73
CA ILE A 495 -10.39 13.88 2.32
C ILE A 495 -11.50 14.56 1.50
N LYS A 496 -12.45 15.23 2.16
CA LYS A 496 -13.61 15.88 1.53
C LYS A 496 -13.95 17.22 2.19
N SER A 497 -14.57 18.12 1.43
CA SER A 497 -14.90 19.49 1.86
C SER A 497 -15.82 19.59 3.09
N THR A 498 -16.58 18.53 3.40
CA THR A 498 -17.47 18.47 4.57
C THR A 498 -16.77 18.07 5.86
N VAL A 499 -15.49 17.71 5.83
CA VAL A 499 -14.70 17.42 7.03
C VAL A 499 -14.05 18.71 7.51
N GLY A 500 -14.36 19.12 8.74
CA GLY A 500 -13.94 20.42 9.27
C GLY A 500 -12.43 20.59 9.45
N SER A 501 -11.71 19.53 9.81
CA SER A 501 -10.24 19.56 9.93
C SER A 501 -9.61 18.17 9.99
N TYR A 502 -8.30 18.11 9.70
CA TYR A 502 -7.45 16.93 9.74
C TYR A 502 -6.38 17.11 10.81
N THR A 503 -6.51 16.41 11.93
CA THR A 503 -5.58 16.51 13.07
C THR A 503 -4.42 15.55 12.94
N ASN A 504 -3.45 15.65 13.87
CA ASN A 504 -2.27 14.79 13.91
C ASN A 504 -1.44 14.92 12.63
N ARG A 505 -1.10 16.16 12.28
CA ARG A 505 -0.23 16.56 11.16
C ARG A 505 0.94 17.40 11.67
N PRO A 506 1.70 16.95 12.70
CA PRO A 506 2.68 17.78 13.39
C PRO A 506 3.87 18.19 12.52
N SER A 507 4.17 17.41 11.48
CA SER A 507 5.32 17.60 10.61
C SER A 507 4.97 18.23 9.25
N ARG A 508 3.75 18.78 9.11
CA ARG A 508 3.24 19.35 7.85
C ARG A 508 3.41 20.87 7.82
N PRO A 509 4.51 21.40 7.25
CA PRO A 509 4.77 22.85 7.22
C PRO A 509 3.79 23.63 6.34
N ASP A 510 3.02 22.95 5.49
CA ASP A 510 1.98 23.56 4.66
C ASP A 510 0.66 23.77 5.38
N CYS A 511 0.52 23.28 6.61
CA CYS A 511 -0.67 23.49 7.41
C CYS A 511 -0.48 24.70 8.33
N LEU A 512 -1.20 25.79 8.05
CA LEU A 512 -1.07 27.05 8.79
C LEU A 512 -1.43 26.89 10.28
N GLY A 513 -2.30 25.92 10.60
CA GLY A 513 -2.73 25.57 11.96
C GLY A 513 -2.09 24.30 12.51
N ALA A 514 -0.89 23.91 12.07
CA ALA A 514 -0.20 22.69 12.53
C ALA A 514 -0.29 22.53 14.07
N PRO A 515 -0.64 21.34 14.60
CA PRO A 515 -0.71 20.02 13.94
C PRO A 515 -2.06 19.69 13.27
N THR A 516 -2.84 20.71 12.87
CA THR A 516 -4.14 20.54 12.21
C THR A 516 -4.14 21.20 10.82
N CYS A 517 -4.68 20.50 9.82
CA CYS A 517 -4.84 21.00 8.46
C CYS A 517 -6.34 21.17 8.11
N THR A 518 -6.64 22.14 7.27
CA THR A 518 -7.93 22.33 6.59
C THR A 518 -8.10 21.33 5.45
N TYR A 519 -9.32 21.26 4.89
CA TYR A 519 -9.56 20.49 3.67
C TYR A 519 -8.67 20.95 2.51
N ALA A 520 -8.54 22.26 2.28
CA ALA A 520 -7.76 22.79 1.17
C ALA A 520 -6.28 22.38 1.26
N GLU A 521 -5.69 22.44 2.47
CA GLU A 521 -4.30 22.03 2.71
C GLU A 521 -4.13 20.50 2.52
N GLU A 522 -5.03 19.68 3.05
CA GLU A 522 -4.91 18.21 2.96
C GLU A 522 -5.13 17.70 1.52
N ILE A 523 -6.14 18.19 0.80
CA ILE A 523 -6.40 17.76 -0.57
C ILE A 523 -5.31 18.24 -1.54
N ASN A 524 -4.71 19.42 -1.31
CA ASN A 524 -3.56 19.87 -2.10
C ASN A 524 -2.34 18.97 -1.90
N ASN A 525 -2.09 18.49 -0.69
CA ASN A 525 -1.00 17.57 -0.43
C ASN A 525 -1.24 16.17 -1.04
N TYR A 526 -2.47 15.67 -0.94
CA TYR A 526 -2.87 14.44 -1.63
C TYR A 526 -2.71 14.54 -3.15
N ALA A 527 -3.10 15.68 -3.73
CA ALA A 527 -2.90 15.97 -5.16
C ALA A 527 -1.41 15.96 -5.55
N ARG A 528 -0.52 16.53 -4.73
CA ARG A 528 0.93 16.47 -4.97
C ARG A 528 1.44 15.03 -4.95
N TRP A 529 1.03 14.23 -3.96
CA TRP A 529 1.39 12.81 -3.92
C TRP A 529 0.92 12.09 -5.18
N TYR A 530 -0.35 12.25 -5.55
CA TYR A 530 -0.96 11.54 -6.67
C TYR A 530 -0.26 11.85 -8.00
N THR A 531 0.07 13.12 -8.23
CA THR A 531 0.68 13.57 -9.48
C THR A 531 2.18 13.28 -9.60
N TYR A 532 2.91 13.24 -8.47
CA TYR A 532 4.38 13.23 -8.49
C TYR A 532 5.04 12.03 -7.77
N TYR A 533 4.31 11.20 -7.02
CA TYR A 533 4.90 10.18 -6.14
C TYR A 533 4.17 8.83 -6.14
N ARG A 534 3.12 8.65 -6.96
CA ARG A 534 2.24 7.47 -6.89
C ARG A 534 2.94 6.18 -7.28
N THR A 535 4.04 6.23 -8.03
CA THR A 535 4.86 5.06 -8.38
C THR A 535 6.31 5.24 -7.95
N ARG A 536 7.08 4.14 -7.88
CA ARG A 536 8.51 4.19 -7.52
C ARG A 536 9.28 5.13 -8.46
N LEU A 537 9.00 5.10 -9.77
CA LEU A 537 9.65 5.95 -10.77
C LEU A 537 9.28 7.43 -10.61
N GLN A 538 8.00 7.74 -10.36
CA GLN A 538 7.58 9.11 -10.08
C GLN A 538 8.28 9.65 -8.82
N MET A 539 8.31 8.87 -7.73
CA MET A 539 9.00 9.22 -6.50
C MET A 539 10.52 9.43 -6.74
N MET A 540 11.17 8.56 -7.51
CA MET A 540 12.58 8.71 -7.91
C MET A 540 12.80 10.02 -8.68
N LYS A 541 11.96 10.30 -9.69
CA LYS A 541 12.05 11.51 -10.50
C LYS A 541 11.90 12.78 -9.65
N SER A 542 10.90 12.83 -8.77
CA SER A 542 10.66 13.96 -7.86
C SER A 542 11.81 14.19 -6.88
N SER A 543 12.36 13.10 -6.32
CA SER A 543 13.42 13.15 -5.31
C SER A 543 14.76 13.61 -5.90
N VAL A 544 15.15 13.02 -7.04
CA VAL A 544 16.38 13.39 -7.77
C VAL A 544 16.26 14.81 -8.32
N GLY A 545 15.12 15.12 -8.94
CA GLY A 545 14.81 16.44 -9.48
C GLY A 545 14.98 17.56 -8.45
N THR A 546 14.56 17.31 -7.22
CA THR A 546 14.73 18.27 -6.11
C THR A 546 16.17 18.31 -5.60
N SER A 547 16.79 17.15 -5.39
CA SER A 547 18.11 17.04 -4.75
C SER A 547 19.23 17.66 -5.60
N PHE A 548 19.13 17.58 -6.92
CA PHE A 548 20.20 18.00 -7.83
C PHE A 548 20.22 19.50 -8.10
N LEU A 549 19.15 20.25 -7.81
CA LEU A 549 19.06 21.68 -8.08
C LEU A 549 20.20 22.49 -7.45
N SER A 550 20.56 22.15 -6.22
CA SER A 550 21.59 22.87 -5.46
C SER A 550 22.98 22.77 -6.09
N PHE A 551 23.23 21.77 -6.93
CA PHE A 551 24.51 21.55 -7.60
C PHE A 551 24.61 22.18 -9.00
N ILE A 552 23.52 22.73 -9.54
CA ILE A 552 23.53 23.34 -10.88
C ILE A 552 24.38 24.61 -10.84
N GLY A 553 25.47 24.62 -11.60
CA GLY A 553 26.33 25.78 -11.80
C GLY A 553 25.73 26.79 -12.77
N ASN A 554 26.07 28.07 -12.58
CA ASN A 554 25.81 29.14 -13.54
C ASN A 554 26.99 30.11 -13.54
N PRO A 555 28.14 29.74 -14.13
CA PRO A 555 29.36 30.55 -14.05
C PRO A 555 29.23 31.93 -14.72
N THR A 556 28.29 32.08 -15.65
CA THR A 556 28.00 33.35 -16.35
C THR A 556 26.86 34.14 -15.69
N GLY A 557 26.26 33.61 -14.63
CA GLY A 557 25.18 34.26 -13.89
C GLY A 557 25.64 35.44 -13.04
N THR A 558 24.68 36.17 -12.47
CA THR A 558 24.95 37.25 -11.51
C THR A 558 24.11 37.03 -10.25
N PRO A 559 24.73 36.70 -9.09
CA PRO A 559 26.16 36.42 -8.90
C PRO A 559 26.60 35.11 -9.61
N PRO A 560 27.87 35.00 -10.05
CA PRO A 560 28.40 33.77 -10.63
C PRO A 560 28.32 32.60 -9.65
N LYS A 561 27.87 31.44 -10.14
CA LYS A 561 27.90 30.19 -9.39
C LYS A 561 28.81 29.18 -10.12
N PRO A 562 29.98 28.83 -9.59
CA PRO A 562 30.87 27.87 -10.24
C PRO A 562 30.22 26.49 -10.34
N ASN A 563 30.67 25.69 -11.30
CA ASN A 563 30.30 24.28 -11.38
C ASN A 563 30.93 23.52 -10.20
N SER A 564 30.17 22.65 -9.53
CA SER A 564 30.68 21.86 -8.40
C SER A 564 30.90 20.39 -8.74
N LEU A 565 30.34 19.91 -9.85
CA LEU A 565 30.45 18.53 -10.32
C LEU A 565 30.21 18.44 -11.83
N ARG A 566 30.57 17.29 -12.40
CA ARG A 566 30.19 16.87 -13.75
C ARG A 566 29.18 15.74 -13.64
N ILE A 567 28.16 15.73 -14.48
CA ILE A 567 27.10 14.72 -14.46
C ILE A 567 26.82 14.15 -15.85
N GLY A 568 26.60 12.84 -15.91
CA GLY A 568 25.99 12.14 -17.02
C GLY A 568 24.80 11.29 -16.56
N LEU A 569 24.08 10.72 -17.52
CA LEU A 569 22.96 9.80 -17.31
C LEU A 569 23.18 8.55 -18.15
N VAL A 570 22.90 7.40 -17.58
CA VAL A 570 22.63 6.17 -18.32
C VAL A 570 21.43 5.50 -17.64
N THR A 571 20.69 4.67 -18.35
CA THR A 571 19.68 3.81 -17.72
C THR A 571 20.10 2.35 -17.77
N MET A 572 19.54 1.57 -16.87
CA MET A 572 19.81 0.13 -16.79
C MET A 572 19.51 -0.56 -18.14
N HIS A 573 18.37 -0.24 -18.76
CA HIS A 573 17.93 -0.73 -20.08
C HIS A 573 18.51 0.02 -21.29
N ALA A 574 19.62 0.75 -21.14
CA ALA A 574 20.15 1.57 -22.23
C ALA A 574 20.60 0.78 -23.47
N GLN A 575 20.87 -0.52 -23.36
CA GLN A 575 21.47 -1.33 -24.44
C GLN A 575 20.65 -2.57 -24.84
N ASP A 576 19.36 -2.60 -24.53
CA ASP A 576 18.52 -3.78 -24.80
C ASP A 576 18.46 -4.17 -26.29
N SER A 577 18.72 -3.21 -27.19
CA SER A 577 18.81 -3.43 -28.65
C SER A 577 20.21 -3.80 -29.15
N GLY A 578 21.15 -4.10 -28.25
CA GLY A 578 22.55 -4.43 -28.55
C GLY A 578 23.49 -3.22 -28.64
N SER A 579 22.96 -2.00 -28.76
CA SER A 579 23.71 -0.74 -28.74
C SER A 579 23.05 0.25 -27.78
N VAL A 580 23.85 1.12 -27.16
CA VAL A 580 23.38 2.13 -26.21
C VAL A 580 22.51 3.14 -26.96
N ILE A 581 21.24 3.21 -26.56
CA ILE A 581 20.23 4.07 -27.17
C ILE A 581 20.49 5.53 -26.76
N PRO A 582 20.63 6.49 -27.70
CA PRO A 582 20.93 7.89 -27.37
C PRO A 582 19.88 8.55 -26.45
N ALA A 583 18.63 8.10 -26.50
CA ALA A 583 17.58 8.57 -25.60
C ALA A 583 17.80 8.15 -24.14
N LYS A 584 18.58 7.09 -23.88
CA LYS A 584 18.88 6.51 -22.55
C LYS A 584 20.29 6.82 -22.05
N TYR A 585 21.02 7.70 -22.74
CA TYR A 585 22.38 8.09 -22.41
C TYR A 585 22.60 9.61 -22.54
N LEU A 586 23.33 10.19 -21.60
CA LEU A 586 23.86 11.55 -21.61
C LEU A 586 25.31 11.50 -21.13
N LYS A 587 26.22 12.01 -21.94
CA LYS A 587 27.64 12.10 -21.59
C LYS A 587 27.89 12.93 -20.33
N ILE A 588 28.98 12.62 -19.65
CA ILE A 588 29.41 13.34 -18.44
C ILE A 588 30.01 14.70 -18.83
N SER A 589 29.38 15.77 -18.37
CA SER A 589 29.82 17.15 -18.60
C SER A 589 29.59 18.01 -17.36
N ASP A 590 30.24 19.17 -17.29
CA ASP A 590 30.01 20.18 -16.25
C ASP A 590 28.53 20.41 -16.00
N PHE A 591 28.09 20.31 -14.76
CA PHE A 591 26.67 20.44 -14.39
C PHE A 591 26.24 21.91 -14.31
N ASN A 592 26.39 22.63 -15.43
CA ASN A 592 25.89 23.97 -15.63
C ASN A 592 24.41 23.97 -16.06
N THR A 593 23.83 25.14 -16.28
CA THR A 593 22.43 25.29 -16.72
C THR A 593 22.08 24.51 -18.00
N THR A 594 22.99 24.44 -18.97
CA THR A 594 22.80 23.67 -20.22
C THR A 594 22.76 22.17 -19.94
N GLN A 595 23.76 21.65 -19.23
CA GLN A 595 23.80 20.22 -18.90
C GLN A 595 22.64 19.83 -17.98
N ALA A 596 22.22 20.71 -17.07
CA ALA A 596 21.04 20.50 -16.25
C ALA A 596 19.76 20.41 -17.09
N SER A 597 19.57 21.28 -18.07
CA SER A 597 18.44 21.19 -19.00
C SER A 597 18.43 19.83 -19.73
N ASN A 598 19.59 19.40 -20.24
CA ASN A 598 19.74 18.11 -20.92
C ASN A 598 19.47 16.92 -19.99
N PHE A 599 20.01 16.96 -18.77
CA PHE A 599 19.84 15.92 -17.76
C PHE A 599 18.38 15.78 -17.36
N TYR A 600 17.72 16.86 -16.93
CA TYR A 600 16.33 16.82 -16.47
C TYR A 600 15.38 16.40 -17.59
N THR A 601 15.56 16.94 -18.80
CA THR A 601 14.77 16.56 -19.99
C THR A 601 14.88 15.06 -20.23
N LYS A 602 16.11 14.54 -20.31
CA LYS A 602 16.32 13.12 -20.60
C LYS A 602 15.89 12.24 -19.44
N PHE A 603 16.13 12.64 -18.20
CA PHE A 603 15.75 11.87 -17.01
C PHE A 603 14.24 11.74 -16.86
N TYR A 604 13.49 12.83 -17.07
CA TYR A 604 12.03 12.81 -16.94
C TYR A 604 11.32 12.07 -18.06
N THR A 605 11.92 11.96 -19.27
CA THR A 605 11.36 11.14 -20.36
C THR A 605 11.51 9.64 -20.16
N GLN A 606 12.31 9.18 -19.19
CA GLN A 606 12.58 7.75 -19.04
C GLN A 606 11.34 6.99 -18.57
N THR A 607 11.16 5.81 -19.15
CA THR A 607 10.10 4.85 -18.82
C THR A 607 10.71 3.54 -18.36
N ALA A 608 9.95 2.78 -17.59
CA ALA A 608 10.37 1.44 -17.18
C ALA A 608 10.38 0.44 -18.35
N GLY A 609 11.37 -0.44 -18.38
CA GLY A 609 11.46 -1.67 -19.18
C GLY A 609 10.89 -2.89 -18.43
N SER A 610 11.14 -4.11 -18.91
CA SER A 610 10.44 -5.31 -18.40
C SER A 610 11.22 -6.16 -17.39
N PHE A 611 12.55 -6.10 -17.35
CA PHE A 611 13.41 -6.96 -16.51
C PHE A 611 14.42 -6.12 -15.70
N THR A 612 15.36 -6.75 -14.97
CA THR A 612 16.28 -6.01 -14.07
C THR A 612 17.74 -6.44 -14.27
N PRO A 613 18.44 -5.99 -15.34
CA PRO A 613 19.83 -6.40 -15.61
C PRO A 613 20.87 -5.61 -14.79
N LEU A 614 20.70 -5.54 -13.46
CA LEU A 614 21.49 -4.68 -12.56
C LEU A 614 23.00 -4.90 -12.67
N GLN A 615 23.45 -6.16 -12.76
CA GLN A 615 24.88 -6.46 -12.89
C GLN A 615 25.47 -5.92 -14.20
N GLN A 616 24.72 -5.97 -15.30
CA GLN A 616 25.18 -5.48 -16.60
C GLN A 616 25.21 -3.94 -16.64
N ALA A 617 24.21 -3.28 -16.04
CA ALA A 617 24.18 -1.83 -15.94
C ALA A 617 25.36 -1.28 -15.12
N LEU A 618 25.64 -1.88 -13.96
CA LEU A 618 26.79 -1.50 -13.15
C LEU A 618 28.13 -1.77 -13.86
N ALA A 619 28.24 -2.90 -14.58
CA ALA A 619 29.41 -3.19 -15.40
C ALA A 619 29.60 -2.16 -16.53
N ARG A 620 28.51 -1.72 -17.18
CA ARG A 620 28.54 -0.66 -18.20
C ARG A 620 29.07 0.65 -17.63
N ALA A 621 28.60 1.07 -16.46
CA ALA A 621 29.13 2.25 -15.77
C ALA A 621 30.65 2.13 -15.55
N GLY A 622 31.11 0.96 -15.08
CA GLY A 622 32.54 0.68 -14.93
C GLY A 622 33.33 0.78 -16.24
N TRP A 623 32.77 0.32 -17.36
CA TRP A 623 33.42 0.41 -18.68
C TRP A 623 33.54 1.85 -19.18
N ILE A 624 32.53 2.70 -18.91
CA ILE A 624 32.57 4.12 -19.24
C ILE A 624 33.73 4.81 -18.50
N TYR A 625 33.88 4.56 -17.20
CA TYR A 625 35.00 5.11 -16.42
C TYR A 625 36.37 4.52 -16.79
N ALA A 626 36.40 3.31 -17.35
CA ALA A 626 37.62 2.67 -17.83
C ALA A 626 38.02 3.09 -19.26
N GLY A 627 37.32 4.06 -19.88
CA GLY A 627 37.57 4.49 -21.26
C GLY A 627 37.24 3.44 -22.32
N LYS A 628 36.57 2.35 -21.95
CA LYS A 628 36.14 1.30 -22.90
C LYS A 628 34.86 1.75 -23.59
N LEU A 629 34.98 2.62 -24.59
CA LEU A 629 33.86 3.24 -25.30
C LEU A 629 33.66 2.65 -26.70
N ASN A 630 32.42 2.74 -27.20
CA ASN A 630 31.97 2.17 -28.47
C ASN A 630 32.30 0.67 -28.65
N THR A 631 32.24 -0.12 -27.57
CA THR A 631 32.56 -1.55 -27.59
C THR A 631 31.78 -2.32 -26.53
N GLY A 632 31.44 -3.59 -26.78
CA GLY A 632 30.74 -4.45 -25.83
C GLY A 632 29.57 -3.75 -25.14
N LEU A 633 29.65 -3.54 -23.82
CA LEU A 633 28.60 -2.91 -22.99
C LEU A 633 28.36 -1.41 -23.27
N THR A 634 29.27 -0.75 -23.98
CA THR A 634 29.23 0.68 -24.32
C THR A 634 29.15 0.91 -25.84
N THR A 635 28.89 -0.15 -26.63
CA THR A 635 28.62 -0.02 -28.07
C THR A 635 27.58 1.07 -28.30
N GLY A 636 27.84 2.02 -29.20
CA GLY A 636 26.96 3.17 -29.44
C GLY A 636 27.27 4.43 -28.62
N ILE A 637 28.13 4.35 -27.59
CA ILE A 637 28.68 5.52 -26.91
C ILE A 637 29.93 5.98 -27.67
N PRO A 638 29.96 7.21 -28.22
CA PRO A 638 31.14 7.74 -28.92
C PRO A 638 32.40 7.73 -28.05
N THR A 639 33.56 7.44 -28.64
CA THR A 639 34.85 7.50 -27.92
C THR A 639 35.19 8.91 -27.43
N ALA A 640 34.65 9.95 -28.08
CA ALA A 640 34.82 11.34 -27.67
C ALA A 640 34.07 11.70 -26.37
N ASP A 641 33.22 10.80 -25.85
CA ASP A 641 32.48 11.00 -24.60
C ASP A 641 33.26 10.47 -23.37
N ASP A 642 34.56 10.20 -23.51
CA ASP A 642 35.44 9.81 -22.40
C ASP A 642 35.34 10.82 -21.25
N PRO A 643 34.90 10.39 -20.05
CA PRO A 643 34.75 11.30 -18.93
C PRO A 643 36.07 11.69 -18.27
N ILE A 644 37.18 10.97 -18.53
CA ILE A 644 38.45 11.18 -17.85
C ILE A 644 39.14 12.44 -18.36
N GLN A 645 39.17 13.49 -17.53
CA GLN A 645 39.84 14.76 -17.82
C GLN A 645 41.33 14.75 -17.49
N ALA A 646 41.76 13.92 -16.53
CA ALA A 646 43.14 13.80 -16.09
C ALA A 646 43.42 12.36 -15.65
N ALA A 647 44.61 11.85 -15.98
CA ALA A 647 45.10 10.54 -15.56
C ALA A 647 46.56 10.67 -15.09
N CYS A 648 46.96 9.86 -14.11
CA CYS A 648 48.37 9.75 -13.71
C CYS A 648 49.18 9.08 -14.84
N GLN A 649 50.44 9.50 -15.01
CA GLN A 649 51.41 8.79 -15.85
C GLN A 649 51.89 7.50 -15.19
#